data_AF-A0A356T048-F1
#
_entry.id   AF-A0A356T048-F1
#
_cell.length_a   1.000
_cell.length_b   1.000
_cell.length_c   1.000
_cell.angle_alpha   90.00
_cell.angle_beta   90.00
_cell.angle_gamma   90.00
#
_symmetry.space_group_name_H-M   'P 1'
#
loop_
_entity.id
_entity.type
_entity.pdbx_description
1 polymer ?
#
loop_
_entity_poly.entity_id
_entity_poly.type
_entity_poly.pdbx_seq_one_letter_code
_entity_poly.pdbx_strand_id
1 'polypeptide(L)'
;MTPKEILPDYPDVSLAPTGRAACIQCGEKIEKGSTRISVEVDMEIRGRATRGAGYMHPACVGAWLGENDDVDGDEFNRIVTAKGGEAAKAKAPVKAALPEIAGQSEKALRALAKKLTKLRDKYRIGDALEDAVGWKERERVFFHLFEHDALDAGKNVYLAVYLDTCIAERSAGGADLPRQLAVVERVLAKLPSTVEYAESPMFPNLPGAVFQLATFLWKNAPEQARTLYPNAKANVQTALALAMALDEAELPDGAAEALTRALATHIGQHPDTVYGLWDERSIDIDALAAQLGTEAILKKAGLALLKKKDLDLQTLAGLGAAMRTAPPKGALEGLAGFLSGNGRPDAWGPARDVLADRPDLEALATTVAEQDEEWDARRLLLFGLLDTVSPALAATLSFDSLSSDSGAFVAAYEGILHALGETEALALGTQTLASDKRDSDKQWIPLLHRVFGEPAMPLLRRAVGEGLLRNVHLAPEASLVALAEADIERDARTTAEVGIAVALAKTGQPVPETLDAAIAQRPRTLGTFATALPAERMNALIDASMEKNPPEALLEPLRKAPEPVRRHTLVRFVERRKKIKRTTDARRVLGYFEGAAEILAECLEGVDPDEKKFWGILEKAFSKDVYASLAEAAGRKVETAVEKFARLSRDDGGTTLFFPARGELEPLRAETLSYAGGPPPPGVTAPSGREEDKRHVLTLDLSPFPDLVSRFGAETMSLFVEAPNSGAFNDEAELLRSGKLDSVPEGGRALEVGAVKLPEALRQSGQTAEHRELRSLLYRQDGHAFGPAYWIQENLGDSVTLQLNDAYMNLGDAGSLYIGNFGTTWQCH
;
A
#
# COMPACT_ATOMS: atom_id res chain seq x y z
N MET A 1 -7.42 -4.64 21.67
CA MET A 1 -8.04 -5.98 21.68
C MET A 1 -7.41 -6.79 20.55
N THR A 2 -6.91 -7.99 20.82
CA THR A 2 -6.52 -8.94 19.77
C THR A 2 -7.73 -9.32 18.93
N PRO A 3 -7.59 -9.56 17.61
CA PRO A 3 -8.70 -10.01 16.77
C PRO A 3 -9.29 -11.28 17.38
N LYS A 4 -10.60 -11.29 17.63
CA LYS A 4 -11.34 -12.52 17.91
C LYS A 4 -11.16 -13.42 16.69
N GLU A 5 -10.40 -14.50 16.84
CA GLU A 5 -10.38 -15.59 15.85
C GLU A 5 -11.83 -16.05 15.62
N ILE A 6 -12.27 -16.02 14.36
CA ILE A 6 -13.58 -16.55 13.97
C ILE A 6 -13.45 -18.07 14.02
N LEU A 7 -13.78 -18.66 15.17
CA LEU A 7 -14.05 -20.09 15.26
C LEU A 7 -15.37 -20.39 14.53
N PRO A 8 -15.50 -21.54 13.83
CA PRO A 8 -16.77 -21.95 13.25
C PRO A 8 -17.82 -22.17 14.36
N ASP A 9 -19.10 -21.93 14.06
CA ASP A 9 -20.21 -22.20 15.01
C ASP A 9 -20.28 -23.72 15.30
N TYR A 10 -19.76 -24.12 16.46
CA TYR A 10 -19.85 -25.48 16.99
C TYR A 10 -21.23 -25.71 17.62
N PRO A 11 -21.83 -26.90 17.47
CA PRO A 11 -21.34 -28.07 16.75
C PRO A 11 -21.47 -27.97 15.21
N ASP A 12 -20.58 -28.66 14.49
CA ASP A 12 -20.59 -28.74 13.02
C ASP A 12 -20.43 -30.17 12.49
N VAL A 13 -20.97 -30.45 11.30
CA VAL A 13 -20.92 -31.77 10.64
C VAL A 13 -20.26 -31.64 9.28
N SER A 14 -19.14 -32.33 9.09
CA SER A 14 -18.38 -32.28 7.83
C SER A 14 -17.84 -33.64 7.44
N LEU A 15 -17.44 -33.80 6.17
CA LEU A 15 -16.64 -34.96 5.75
C LEU A 15 -15.18 -34.72 6.13
N ALA A 16 -14.51 -35.74 6.66
CA ALA A 16 -13.10 -35.65 7.02
C ALA A 16 -12.23 -35.38 5.78
N PRO A 17 -11.57 -34.21 5.65
CA PRO A 17 -10.79 -33.89 4.46
C PRO A 17 -9.48 -34.70 4.40
N THR A 18 -9.01 -35.15 5.56
CA THR A 18 -7.80 -35.96 5.74
C THR A 18 -8.03 -37.01 6.83
N GLY A 19 -7.31 -38.13 6.80
CA GLY A 19 -7.38 -39.19 7.83
C GLY A 19 -6.46 -38.96 9.03
N ARG A 20 -6.17 -37.70 9.38
CA ARG A 20 -5.20 -37.33 10.43
C ARG A 20 -5.83 -37.03 11.79
N ALA A 21 -7.13 -36.73 11.83
CA ALA A 21 -7.84 -36.45 13.06
C ALA A 21 -8.15 -37.76 13.82
N ALA A 22 -8.02 -37.73 15.14
CA ALA A 22 -8.48 -38.79 16.03
C ALA A 22 -9.80 -38.38 16.69
N CYS A 23 -10.67 -39.36 16.91
CA CYS A 23 -11.91 -39.18 17.64
C CYS A 23 -11.58 -38.87 19.11
N ILE A 24 -12.07 -37.76 19.65
CA ILE A 24 -11.81 -37.37 21.04
C ILE A 24 -12.45 -38.32 22.07
N GLN A 25 -13.47 -39.09 21.65
CA GLN A 25 -14.15 -40.04 22.53
C GLN A 25 -13.47 -41.42 22.55
N CYS A 26 -13.18 -42.03 21.39
CA CYS A 26 -12.62 -43.38 21.33
C CYS A 26 -11.12 -43.42 21.04
N GLY A 27 -10.48 -42.29 20.72
CA GLY A 27 -9.06 -42.18 20.37
C GLY A 27 -8.69 -42.71 18.98
N GLU A 28 -9.59 -43.38 18.27
CA GLU A 28 -9.33 -43.95 16.94
C GLU A 28 -9.28 -42.88 15.84
N LYS A 29 -8.57 -43.16 14.74
CA LYS A 29 -8.48 -42.24 13.61
C LYS A 29 -9.78 -42.19 12.82
N ILE A 30 -10.19 -40.98 12.44
CA ILE A 30 -11.33 -40.75 11.57
C ILE A 30 -10.87 -40.87 10.11
N GLU A 31 -11.45 -41.80 9.36
CA GLU A 31 -11.08 -42.05 7.96
C GLU A 31 -11.39 -40.87 7.03
N LYS A 32 -10.53 -40.64 6.04
CA LYS A 32 -10.74 -39.58 5.04
C LYS A 32 -12.04 -39.84 4.27
N GLY A 33 -12.89 -38.82 4.19
CA GLY A 33 -14.18 -38.88 3.49
C GLY A 33 -15.31 -39.46 4.33
N SER A 34 -15.04 -39.91 5.56
CA SER A 34 -16.09 -40.28 6.52
C SER A 34 -16.69 -39.04 7.19
N THR A 35 -17.96 -39.12 7.59
CA THR A 35 -18.63 -38.05 8.34
C THR A 35 -17.99 -37.92 9.71
N ARG A 36 -17.69 -36.68 10.11
CA ARG A 36 -17.20 -36.34 11.45
C ARG A 36 -18.01 -35.19 12.02
N ILE A 37 -18.10 -35.16 13.35
CA ILE A 37 -18.70 -34.05 14.10
C ILE A 37 -17.56 -33.28 14.77
N SER A 38 -17.60 -31.96 14.69
CA SER A 38 -16.68 -31.09 15.41
C SER A 38 -17.38 -30.30 16.51
N VAL A 39 -16.72 -30.24 17.66
CA VAL A 39 -17.15 -29.52 18.87
C VAL A 39 -15.99 -28.66 19.38
N GLU A 40 -16.29 -27.64 20.17
CA GLU A 40 -15.26 -26.84 20.83
C GLU A 40 -14.74 -27.60 22.05
N VAL A 41 -13.42 -27.73 22.18
CA VAL A 41 -12.76 -28.33 23.34
C VAL A 41 -11.60 -27.46 23.81
N ASP A 42 -11.33 -27.46 25.12
CA ASP A 42 -10.13 -26.84 25.66
C ASP A 42 -8.91 -27.73 25.36
N MET A 43 -7.90 -27.15 24.69
CA MET A 43 -6.66 -27.81 24.33
C MET A 43 -5.46 -27.07 24.92
N GLU A 44 -4.47 -27.79 25.43
CA GLU A 44 -3.23 -27.19 25.92
C GLU A 44 -2.17 -27.19 24.82
N ILE A 45 -1.86 -26.01 24.27
CA ILE A 45 -0.81 -25.82 23.27
C ILE A 45 0.33 -25.03 23.91
N ARG A 46 1.49 -25.69 24.08
CA ARG A 46 2.70 -25.10 24.67
C ARG A 46 2.48 -24.48 26.06
N GLY A 47 1.76 -25.17 26.93
CA GLY A 47 1.55 -24.75 28.33
C GLY A 47 0.57 -23.57 28.49
N ARG A 48 -0.25 -23.30 27.48
CA ARG A 48 -1.37 -22.36 27.56
C ARG A 48 -2.65 -23.08 27.15
N ALA A 49 -3.70 -22.93 27.95
CA ALA A 49 -5.04 -23.38 27.60
C ALA A 49 -5.59 -22.51 26.45
N THR A 50 -5.96 -23.15 25.34
CA THR A 50 -6.54 -22.53 24.14
C THR A 50 -7.74 -23.34 23.69
N ARG A 51 -8.82 -22.68 23.26
CA ARG A 51 -10.01 -23.37 22.72
C ARG A 51 -9.77 -23.79 21.27
N GLY A 52 -10.11 -25.03 20.93
CA GLY A 52 -9.85 -25.62 19.61
C GLY A 52 -10.91 -26.64 19.20
N ALA A 53 -10.81 -27.13 17.96
CA ALA A 53 -11.76 -28.10 17.40
C ALA A 53 -11.45 -29.53 17.86
N GLY A 54 -12.34 -30.14 18.64
CA GLY A 54 -12.38 -31.57 18.89
C GLY A 54 -13.19 -32.27 17.81
N TYR A 55 -12.74 -33.44 17.32
CA TYR A 55 -13.44 -34.21 16.29
C TYR A 55 -13.91 -35.55 16.84
N MET A 56 -15.10 -36.02 16.43
CA MET A 56 -15.60 -37.35 16.83
C MET A 56 -16.34 -38.07 15.69
N HIS A 57 -16.43 -39.39 15.80
CA HIS A 57 -17.31 -40.19 14.95
C HIS A 57 -18.78 -39.92 15.29
N PRO A 58 -19.70 -39.93 14.32
CA PRO A 58 -21.14 -39.83 14.58
C PRO A 58 -21.64 -40.87 15.59
N ALA A 59 -21.07 -42.09 15.58
CA ALA A 59 -21.42 -43.15 16.53
C ALA A 59 -20.95 -42.88 17.98
N CYS A 60 -19.96 -42.01 18.17
CA CYS A 60 -19.39 -41.70 19.48
C CYS A 60 -20.09 -40.54 20.19
N VAL A 61 -21.02 -39.85 19.52
CA VAL A 61 -21.71 -38.66 20.03
C VAL A 61 -22.51 -38.96 21.29
N GLY A 62 -23.24 -40.08 21.31
CA GLY A 62 -24.06 -40.43 22.47
C GLY A 62 -23.24 -40.70 23.73
N ALA A 63 -22.08 -41.33 23.58
CA ALA A 63 -21.14 -41.55 24.69
C ALA A 63 -20.51 -40.23 25.15
N TRP A 64 -20.15 -39.35 24.22
CA TRP A 64 -19.57 -38.05 24.53
C TRP A 64 -20.58 -37.12 25.24
N LEU A 65 -21.83 -37.05 24.77
CA LEU A 65 -22.89 -36.26 25.42
C LEU A 65 -23.21 -36.78 26.83
N GLY A 66 -23.11 -38.10 27.06
CA GLY A 66 -23.30 -38.69 28.39
C GLY A 66 -22.12 -38.48 29.35
N GLU A 67 -20.99 -37.97 28.87
CA GLU A 67 -19.83 -37.57 29.68
C GLU A 67 -19.70 -36.03 29.80
N ASN A 68 -20.52 -35.28 29.05
CA ASN A 68 -20.53 -33.81 29.00
C ASN A 68 -21.98 -33.30 29.21
N ASP A 69 -22.48 -33.52 30.43
CA ASP A 69 -23.87 -33.25 30.85
C ASP A 69 -24.27 -31.76 30.81
N ASP A 70 -23.30 -30.86 30.60
CA ASP A 70 -23.48 -29.42 30.44
C ASP A 70 -23.93 -29.00 29.02
N VAL A 71 -23.89 -29.93 28.07
CA VAL A 71 -24.35 -29.71 26.70
C VAL A 71 -25.82 -30.15 26.56
N ASP A 72 -26.70 -29.24 26.13
CA ASP A 72 -28.10 -29.57 25.82
C ASP A 72 -28.15 -30.54 24.63
N GLY A 73 -28.40 -31.82 24.92
CA GLY A 73 -28.45 -32.88 23.92
C GLY A 73 -29.56 -32.71 22.87
N ASP A 74 -30.68 -32.07 23.22
CA ASP A 74 -31.80 -31.84 22.29
C ASP A 74 -31.49 -30.70 21.34
N GLU A 75 -30.81 -29.65 21.81
CA GLU A 75 -30.29 -28.57 20.96
C GLU A 75 -29.13 -29.08 20.07
N PHE A 76 -28.20 -29.84 20.63
CA PHE A 76 -27.09 -30.45 19.90
C PHE A 76 -27.58 -31.35 18.75
N ASN A 77 -28.53 -32.24 19.04
CA ASN A 77 -29.11 -33.14 18.04
C ASN A 77 -29.89 -32.38 16.96
N ARG A 78 -30.58 -31.28 17.30
CA ARG A 78 -31.24 -30.41 16.31
C ARG A 78 -30.23 -29.80 15.33
N ILE A 79 -29.13 -29.24 15.83
CA ILE A 79 -28.08 -28.60 15.00
C ILE A 79 -27.39 -29.63 14.10
N VAL A 80 -26.99 -30.78 14.67
CA VAL A 80 -26.34 -31.87 13.93
C VAL A 80 -27.25 -32.45 12.85
N THR A 81 -28.54 -32.62 13.12
CA THR A 81 -29.51 -33.14 12.14
C THR A 81 -29.76 -32.15 11.01
N ALA A 82 -29.90 -30.86 11.32
CA ALA A 82 -30.06 -29.80 10.32
C ALA A 82 -28.86 -29.72 9.37
N LYS A 83 -27.64 -29.71 9.92
CA LYS A 83 -26.39 -29.63 9.13
C LYS A 83 -26.05 -30.96 8.42
N GLY A 84 -26.35 -32.10 9.05
CA GLY A 84 -26.14 -33.43 8.48
C GLY A 84 -27.02 -33.72 7.25
N GLY A 85 -28.24 -33.17 7.21
CA GLY A 85 -29.14 -33.28 6.06
C GLY A 85 -28.67 -32.54 4.80
N GLU A 86 -27.94 -31.42 4.97
CA GLU A 86 -27.30 -30.70 3.86
C GLU A 86 -26.02 -31.41 3.38
N ALA A 87 -25.21 -31.92 4.30
CA ALA A 87 -24.00 -32.69 3.98
C ALA A 87 -24.30 -34.00 3.22
N ALA A 88 -25.42 -34.67 3.53
CA ALA A 88 -25.85 -35.89 2.85
C ALA A 88 -26.42 -35.66 1.44
N LYS A 89 -26.86 -34.44 1.12
CA LYS A 89 -27.36 -34.06 -0.23
C LYS A 89 -26.24 -33.66 -1.19
N ALA A 90 -25.03 -33.42 -0.69
CA ALA A 90 -23.87 -33.15 -1.53
C ALA A 90 -23.38 -34.45 -2.20
N LYS A 91 -23.96 -34.81 -3.35
CA LYS A 91 -23.30 -35.74 -4.27
C LYS A 91 -21.95 -35.13 -4.66
N ALA A 92 -20.89 -35.93 -4.59
CA ALA A 92 -19.59 -35.54 -5.14
C ALA A 92 -19.81 -35.04 -6.58
N PRO A 93 -19.36 -33.82 -6.94
CA PRO A 93 -19.59 -33.29 -8.27
C PRO A 93 -19.01 -34.27 -9.29
N VAL A 94 -19.87 -34.74 -10.21
CA VAL A 94 -19.42 -35.41 -11.42
C VAL A 94 -18.47 -34.42 -12.09
N LYS A 95 -17.19 -34.77 -12.20
CA LYS A 95 -16.17 -33.88 -12.77
C LYS A 95 -16.64 -33.50 -14.18
N ALA A 96 -17.08 -32.26 -14.36
CA ALA A 96 -17.41 -31.71 -15.66
C ALA A 96 -16.21 -31.91 -16.60
N ALA A 97 -16.44 -32.38 -17.82
CA ALA A 97 -15.39 -32.55 -18.81
C ALA A 97 -14.69 -31.20 -19.04
N LEU A 98 -13.35 -31.20 -19.04
CA LEU A 98 -12.54 -30.01 -19.24
C LEU A 98 -11.76 -30.19 -20.56
N PRO A 99 -12.25 -29.61 -21.67
CA PRO A 99 -11.65 -29.78 -22.99
C PRO A 99 -10.21 -29.28 -23.03
N GLU A 100 -9.39 -29.91 -23.86
CA GLU A 100 -8.02 -29.48 -24.12
C GLU A 100 -8.01 -28.14 -24.85
N ILE A 101 -7.09 -27.26 -24.46
CA ILE A 101 -6.92 -25.92 -25.03
C ILE A 101 -5.46 -25.50 -24.89
N ALA A 102 -4.94 -24.67 -25.79
CA ALA A 102 -3.57 -24.14 -25.75
C ALA A 102 -2.49 -25.24 -25.59
N GLY A 103 -2.69 -26.41 -26.21
CA GLY A 103 -1.77 -27.55 -26.12
C GLY A 103 -1.74 -28.24 -24.75
N GLN A 104 -2.63 -27.87 -23.82
CA GLN A 104 -2.70 -28.47 -22.49
C GLN A 104 -3.74 -29.60 -22.44
N SER A 105 -3.29 -30.77 -21.98
CA SER A 105 -4.18 -31.87 -21.65
C SER A 105 -5.13 -31.52 -20.50
N GLU A 106 -6.27 -32.21 -20.39
CA GLU A 106 -7.19 -32.08 -19.25
C GLU A 106 -6.45 -32.22 -17.91
N LYS A 107 -5.49 -33.16 -17.83
CA LYS A 107 -4.68 -33.41 -16.63
C LYS A 107 -3.84 -32.18 -16.26
N ALA A 108 -3.22 -31.54 -17.25
CA ALA A 108 -2.41 -30.34 -17.05
C ALA A 108 -3.28 -29.15 -16.63
N LEU A 109 -4.42 -28.94 -17.29
CA LEU A 109 -5.37 -27.88 -16.96
C LEU A 109 -5.92 -28.01 -15.53
N ARG A 110 -6.24 -29.23 -15.08
CA ARG A 110 -6.68 -29.47 -13.69
C ARG A 110 -5.56 -29.28 -12.68
N ALA A 111 -4.32 -29.62 -13.03
CA ALA A 111 -3.16 -29.37 -12.17
C ALA A 111 -2.90 -27.87 -12.04
N LEU A 112 -3.03 -27.13 -13.14
CA LEU A 112 -2.94 -25.67 -13.19
C LEU A 112 -4.02 -25.03 -12.33
N ALA A 113 -5.30 -25.39 -12.52
CA ALA A 113 -6.40 -24.87 -11.71
C ALA A 113 -6.15 -25.08 -10.19
N LYS A 114 -5.68 -26.28 -9.79
CA LYS A 114 -5.32 -26.57 -8.41
C LYS A 114 -4.15 -25.73 -7.88
N LYS A 115 -3.19 -25.35 -8.74
CA LYS A 115 -2.09 -24.43 -8.41
C LYS A 115 -2.66 -23.03 -8.18
N LEU A 116 -3.49 -22.53 -9.09
CA LEU A 116 -4.08 -21.19 -9.04
C LEU A 116 -4.98 -20.98 -7.81
N THR A 117 -5.80 -21.96 -7.41
CA THR A 117 -6.63 -21.87 -6.19
C THR A 117 -5.83 -21.65 -4.90
N LYS A 118 -4.51 -21.93 -4.89
CA LYS A 118 -3.66 -21.76 -3.71
C LYS A 118 -2.91 -20.44 -3.64
N LEU A 119 -2.86 -19.68 -4.75
CA LEU A 119 -2.06 -18.47 -4.85
C LEU A 119 -2.86 -17.28 -4.30
N ARG A 120 -2.25 -16.51 -3.40
CA ARG A 120 -2.88 -15.36 -2.72
C ARG A 120 -2.41 -14.01 -3.27
N ASP A 121 -2.08 -13.97 -4.55
CA ASP A 121 -1.49 -12.80 -5.20
C ASP A 121 -1.81 -12.83 -6.70
N LYS A 122 -2.31 -11.72 -7.25
CA LYS A 122 -2.74 -11.63 -8.65
C LYS A 122 -1.58 -11.77 -9.64
N TYR A 123 -0.40 -11.24 -9.32
CA TYR A 123 0.78 -11.33 -10.17
C TYR A 123 1.26 -12.78 -10.24
N ARG A 124 1.28 -13.48 -9.10
CA ARG A 124 1.63 -14.91 -9.08
C ARG A 124 0.65 -15.79 -9.84
N ILE A 125 -0.63 -15.42 -9.87
CA ILE A 125 -1.65 -16.10 -10.68
C ILE A 125 -1.34 -15.90 -12.16
N GLY A 126 -1.02 -14.66 -12.57
CA GLY A 126 -0.56 -14.33 -13.93
C GLY A 126 0.69 -15.12 -14.33
N ASP A 127 1.75 -15.06 -13.52
CA ASP A 127 3.00 -15.79 -13.76
C ASP A 127 2.77 -17.29 -13.92
N ALA A 128 1.91 -17.88 -13.06
CA ALA A 128 1.64 -19.31 -13.10
C ALA A 128 0.83 -19.76 -14.33
N LEU A 129 0.00 -18.88 -14.89
CA LEU A 129 -0.68 -19.11 -16.17
C LEU A 129 0.30 -18.96 -17.33
N GLU A 130 1.11 -17.90 -17.33
CA GLU A 130 2.13 -17.64 -18.35
C GLU A 130 3.16 -18.78 -18.44
N ASP A 131 3.67 -19.26 -17.30
CA ASP A 131 4.57 -20.42 -17.23
C ASP A 131 3.96 -21.69 -17.87
N ALA A 132 2.63 -21.82 -17.81
CA ALA A 132 1.95 -23.04 -18.23
C ALA A 132 1.57 -23.03 -19.72
N VAL A 133 1.10 -21.88 -20.24
CA VAL A 133 0.52 -21.78 -21.58
C VAL A 133 1.11 -20.66 -22.44
N GLY A 134 2.05 -19.88 -21.90
CA GLY A 134 2.60 -18.69 -22.54
C GLY A 134 1.69 -17.47 -22.42
N TRP A 135 2.28 -16.29 -22.61
CA TRP A 135 1.63 -14.99 -22.45
C TRP A 135 0.32 -14.86 -23.25
N LYS A 136 0.33 -15.26 -24.53
CA LYS A 136 -0.82 -15.10 -25.45
C LYS A 136 -2.06 -15.90 -25.07
N GLU A 137 -1.90 -17.07 -24.46
CA GLU A 137 -3.02 -17.99 -24.15
C GLU A 137 -3.48 -17.91 -22.70
N ARG A 138 -2.79 -17.15 -21.84
CA ARG A 138 -3.03 -17.09 -20.39
C ARG A 138 -4.46 -16.71 -20.03
N GLU A 139 -5.01 -15.69 -20.69
CA GLU A 139 -6.37 -15.18 -20.45
C GLU A 139 -7.40 -16.17 -20.97
N ARG A 140 -7.23 -16.65 -22.21
CA ARG A 140 -8.14 -17.61 -22.84
C ARG A 140 -8.26 -18.89 -22.02
N VAL A 141 -7.14 -19.40 -21.51
CA VAL A 141 -7.10 -20.55 -20.61
C VAL A 141 -7.74 -20.20 -19.26
N PHE A 142 -7.53 -19.00 -18.73
CA PHE A 142 -8.16 -18.57 -17.47
C PHE A 142 -9.69 -18.52 -17.56
N PHE A 143 -10.26 -17.93 -18.61
CA PHE A 143 -11.71 -17.93 -18.87
C PHE A 143 -12.24 -19.35 -19.11
N HIS A 144 -11.52 -20.18 -19.88
CA HIS A 144 -11.87 -21.59 -20.11
C HIS A 144 -11.97 -22.39 -18.81
N LEU A 145 -11.05 -22.17 -17.86
CA LEU A 145 -11.09 -22.84 -16.57
C LEU A 145 -12.31 -22.45 -15.73
N PHE A 146 -12.81 -21.22 -15.85
CA PHE A 146 -14.06 -20.79 -15.19
C PHE A 146 -15.30 -21.33 -15.88
N GLU A 147 -15.33 -21.34 -17.21
CA GLU A 147 -16.45 -21.87 -18.00
C GLU A 147 -16.77 -23.32 -17.70
N HIS A 148 -15.73 -24.10 -17.46
CA HIS A 148 -15.78 -25.54 -17.19
C HIS A 148 -15.72 -25.86 -15.68
N ASP A 149 -15.99 -24.90 -14.79
CA ASP A 149 -16.02 -25.04 -13.32
C ASP A 149 -14.74 -25.68 -12.74
N ALA A 150 -13.58 -25.51 -13.40
CA ALA A 150 -12.29 -25.95 -12.88
C ALA A 150 -11.74 -24.96 -11.84
N LEU A 151 -12.11 -23.68 -11.93
CA LEU A 151 -11.85 -22.64 -10.95
C LEU A 151 -13.11 -22.23 -10.19
N ASP A 152 -12.91 -21.80 -8.94
CA ASP A 152 -13.99 -21.40 -8.04
C ASP A 152 -13.54 -20.17 -7.24
N ALA A 153 -14.07 -19.01 -7.62
CA ALA A 153 -13.78 -17.73 -6.97
C ALA A 153 -14.25 -17.70 -5.50
N GLY A 154 -15.20 -18.56 -5.11
CA GLY A 154 -15.62 -18.73 -3.73
C GLY A 154 -14.54 -19.29 -2.82
N LYS A 155 -13.56 -20.03 -3.38
CA LYS A 155 -12.44 -20.64 -2.64
C LYS A 155 -11.18 -19.79 -2.66
N ASN A 156 -11.02 -18.95 -3.67
CA ASN A 156 -9.88 -18.05 -3.78
C ASN A 156 -10.30 -16.71 -4.39
N VAL A 157 -10.44 -15.77 -3.48
CA VAL A 157 -10.70 -14.35 -3.66
C VAL A 157 -9.82 -13.70 -4.75
N TYR A 158 -8.52 -13.98 -4.77
CA TYR A 158 -7.57 -13.38 -5.72
C TYR A 158 -7.83 -13.74 -7.19
N LEU A 159 -8.64 -14.78 -7.47
CA LEU A 159 -9.06 -15.10 -8.83
C LEU A 159 -9.98 -14.01 -9.42
N ALA A 160 -10.83 -13.38 -8.60
CA ALA A 160 -11.67 -12.27 -9.04
C ALA A 160 -10.86 -10.98 -9.29
N VAL A 161 -9.79 -10.77 -8.51
CA VAL A 161 -8.87 -9.64 -8.72
C VAL A 161 -8.09 -9.77 -10.02
N TYR A 162 -7.65 -10.99 -10.35
CA TYR A 162 -7.02 -11.25 -11.64
C TYR A 162 -8.03 -11.13 -12.79
N LEU A 163 -9.27 -11.61 -12.61
CA LEU A 163 -10.35 -11.44 -13.60
C LEU A 163 -10.62 -9.97 -13.93
N ASP A 164 -10.70 -9.11 -12.92
CA ASP A 164 -10.81 -7.66 -13.09
C ASP A 164 -9.67 -7.10 -13.95
N THR A 165 -8.43 -7.55 -13.71
CA THR A 165 -7.27 -7.15 -14.53
C THR A 165 -7.43 -7.59 -16.00
N CYS A 166 -7.89 -8.82 -16.25
CA CYS A 166 -8.17 -9.31 -17.61
C CYS A 166 -9.25 -8.49 -18.33
N ILE A 167 -10.22 -7.95 -17.60
CA ILE A 167 -11.31 -7.13 -18.16
C ILE A 167 -10.86 -5.67 -18.35
N ALA A 168 -9.89 -5.19 -17.58
CA ALA A 168 -9.33 -3.85 -17.75
C ALA A 168 -8.28 -3.76 -18.88
N GLU A 169 -7.45 -4.79 -19.06
CA GLU A 169 -6.37 -4.83 -20.07
C GLU A 169 -6.88 -4.99 -21.51
N ARG A 170 -8.13 -5.45 -21.70
CA ARG A 170 -8.84 -5.38 -22.99
C ARG A 170 -10.05 -4.48 -22.82
N SER A 171 -10.24 -3.48 -23.66
CA SER A 171 -11.55 -2.81 -23.74
C SER A 171 -12.60 -3.87 -24.04
N ALA A 172 -13.41 -4.23 -23.06
CA ALA A 172 -14.43 -5.25 -23.18
C ALA A 172 -15.29 -4.97 -24.42
N GLY A 173 -15.25 -5.89 -25.38
CA GLY A 173 -15.87 -5.69 -26.68
C GLY A 173 -15.44 -6.72 -27.70
N GLY A 174 -16.28 -6.90 -28.73
CA GLY A 174 -16.08 -7.89 -29.78
C GLY A 174 -16.84 -9.20 -29.55
N ALA A 175 -16.43 -10.26 -30.26
CA ALA A 175 -17.14 -11.54 -30.30
C ALA A 175 -17.18 -12.30 -28.95
N ASP A 176 -16.28 -11.98 -28.02
CA ASP A 176 -16.14 -12.68 -26.73
C ASP A 176 -16.95 -12.05 -25.58
N LEU A 177 -17.61 -10.91 -25.79
CA LEU A 177 -18.36 -10.21 -24.72
C LEU A 177 -19.43 -11.09 -24.04
N PRO A 178 -20.27 -11.88 -24.75
CA PRO A 178 -21.23 -12.77 -24.10
C PRO A 178 -20.57 -13.82 -23.20
N ARG A 179 -19.41 -14.31 -23.62
CA ARG A 179 -18.60 -15.29 -22.88
C ARG A 179 -18.04 -14.67 -21.60
N GLN A 180 -17.52 -13.45 -21.68
CA GLN A 180 -17.01 -12.70 -20.53
C GLN A 180 -18.10 -12.40 -19.51
N LEU A 181 -19.27 -11.92 -19.95
CA LEU A 181 -20.41 -11.62 -19.06
C LEU A 181 -20.87 -12.87 -18.28
N ALA A 182 -20.96 -14.02 -18.94
CA ALA A 182 -21.32 -15.28 -18.31
C ALA A 182 -20.30 -15.78 -17.27
N VAL A 183 -19.01 -15.43 -17.42
CA VAL A 183 -17.98 -15.73 -16.42
C VAL A 183 -18.03 -14.75 -15.25
N VAL A 184 -18.21 -13.44 -15.53
CA VAL A 184 -18.34 -12.39 -14.51
C VAL A 184 -19.54 -12.65 -13.60
N GLU A 185 -20.71 -12.93 -14.17
CA GLU A 185 -21.92 -13.28 -13.42
C GLU A 185 -21.66 -14.47 -12.49
N ARG A 186 -21.05 -15.56 -13.01
CA ARG A 186 -20.72 -16.75 -12.23
C ARG A 186 -19.74 -16.48 -11.10
N VAL A 187 -18.75 -15.62 -11.33
CA VAL A 187 -17.78 -15.22 -10.31
C VAL A 187 -18.47 -14.40 -9.24
N LEU A 188 -19.20 -13.34 -9.60
CA LEU A 188 -19.95 -12.50 -8.66
C LEU A 188 -20.95 -13.32 -7.83
N ALA A 189 -21.64 -14.30 -8.43
CA ALA A 189 -22.56 -15.18 -7.71
C ALA A 189 -21.90 -16.04 -6.62
N LYS A 190 -20.62 -16.40 -6.78
CA LYS A 190 -19.89 -17.32 -5.90
C LYS A 190 -18.96 -16.61 -4.90
N LEU A 191 -18.76 -15.30 -5.03
CA LEU A 191 -17.82 -14.56 -4.18
C LEU A 191 -18.25 -14.55 -2.70
N PRO A 192 -17.32 -14.75 -1.75
CA PRO A 192 -17.63 -14.65 -0.33
C PRO A 192 -17.77 -13.17 0.07
N SER A 193 -18.45 -12.92 1.19
CA SER A 193 -18.59 -11.57 1.78
C SER A 193 -17.32 -11.06 2.50
N THR A 194 -16.16 -11.68 2.31
CA THR A 194 -14.93 -11.40 3.08
C THR A 194 -14.13 -10.22 2.53
N VAL A 195 -13.33 -9.57 3.40
CA VAL A 195 -12.58 -8.32 3.12
C VAL A 195 -11.09 -8.59 2.79
N GLU A 196 -10.69 -9.83 2.46
CA GLU A 196 -9.29 -10.16 2.14
C GLU A 196 -8.86 -9.71 0.72
N TYR A 197 -9.10 -8.45 0.34
CA TYR A 197 -8.79 -7.89 -0.97
C TYR A 197 -8.28 -6.45 -0.85
N ALA A 198 -7.61 -5.95 -1.90
CA ALA A 198 -7.42 -4.52 -2.05
C ALA A 198 -8.77 -3.82 -2.20
N GLU A 199 -8.98 -2.80 -1.39
CA GLU A 199 -10.18 -1.97 -1.30
C GLU A 199 -10.43 -1.21 -2.61
N SER A 200 -11.71 -0.99 -2.99
CA SER A 200 -12.04 -0.13 -4.13
C SER A 200 -11.62 1.31 -3.83
N PRO A 201 -10.94 2.01 -4.75
CA PRO A 201 -10.61 3.42 -4.57
C PRO A 201 -11.86 4.31 -4.46
N MET A 202 -13.02 3.86 -4.98
CA MET A 202 -14.29 4.57 -4.83
C MET A 202 -15.09 4.18 -3.58
N PHE A 203 -14.93 2.95 -3.06
CA PHE A 203 -15.72 2.45 -1.92
C PHE A 203 -14.86 1.50 -1.07
N PRO A 204 -14.19 2.00 -0.02
CA PRO A 204 -13.12 1.27 0.67
C PRO A 204 -13.55 -0.11 1.22
N ASN A 205 -14.77 -0.24 1.76
CA ASN A 205 -15.27 -1.54 2.25
C ASN A 205 -15.88 -2.45 1.18
N LEU A 206 -15.87 -2.00 -0.06
CA LEU A 206 -16.23 -2.83 -1.20
C LEU A 206 -14.94 -3.25 -1.92
N PRO A 207 -14.63 -4.56 -2.02
CA PRO A 207 -13.45 -5.00 -2.75
C PRO A 207 -13.41 -4.39 -4.16
N GLY A 208 -12.29 -3.79 -4.55
CA GLY A 208 -12.16 -3.06 -5.82
C GLY A 208 -12.61 -3.87 -7.02
N ALA A 209 -12.13 -5.11 -7.09
CA ALA A 209 -12.52 -6.05 -8.13
C ALA A 209 -14.03 -6.35 -8.13
N VAL A 210 -14.68 -6.43 -6.96
CA VAL A 210 -16.14 -6.68 -6.90
C VAL A 210 -16.91 -5.50 -7.48
N PHE A 211 -16.51 -4.27 -7.15
CA PHE A 211 -17.13 -3.06 -7.67
C PHE A 211 -16.95 -2.94 -9.19
N GLN A 212 -15.74 -3.14 -9.68
CA GLN A 212 -15.44 -3.03 -11.12
C GLN A 212 -16.15 -4.11 -11.93
N LEU A 213 -16.17 -5.35 -11.46
CA LEU A 213 -16.90 -6.44 -12.10
C LEU A 213 -18.42 -6.23 -12.09
N ALA A 214 -18.98 -5.73 -10.98
CA ALA A 214 -20.41 -5.40 -10.89
C ALA A 214 -20.79 -4.23 -11.82
N THR A 215 -19.94 -3.20 -11.90
CA THR A 215 -20.11 -2.07 -12.82
C THR A 215 -20.00 -2.52 -14.28
N PHE A 216 -19.04 -3.40 -14.57
CA PHE A 216 -18.88 -4.00 -15.89
C PHE A 216 -20.12 -4.78 -16.32
N LEU A 217 -20.65 -5.63 -15.42
CA LEU A 217 -21.89 -6.37 -15.67
C LEU A 217 -23.09 -5.44 -15.86
N TRP A 218 -23.25 -4.42 -15.02
CA TRP A 218 -24.34 -3.44 -15.14
C TRP A 218 -24.30 -2.70 -16.47
N LYS A 219 -23.14 -2.16 -16.86
CA LYS A 219 -22.97 -1.38 -18.09
C LYS A 219 -23.25 -2.18 -19.37
N ASN A 220 -22.98 -3.48 -19.37
CA ASN A 220 -23.06 -4.31 -20.57
C ASN A 220 -24.26 -5.28 -20.59
N ALA A 221 -24.85 -5.59 -19.42
CA ALA A 221 -25.98 -6.51 -19.28
C ALA A 221 -26.84 -6.19 -18.04
N PRO A 222 -27.56 -5.06 -18.01
CA PRO A 222 -28.30 -4.58 -16.83
C PRO A 222 -29.40 -5.56 -16.37
N GLU A 223 -30.06 -6.27 -17.28
CA GLU A 223 -31.07 -7.27 -16.94
C GLU A 223 -30.48 -8.54 -16.29
N GLN A 224 -29.25 -8.91 -16.66
CA GLN A 224 -28.52 -10.01 -15.98
C GLN A 224 -28.12 -9.59 -14.56
N ALA A 225 -27.62 -8.36 -14.40
CA ALA A 225 -27.33 -7.77 -13.10
C ALA A 225 -28.57 -7.74 -12.18
N ARG A 226 -29.73 -7.33 -12.70
CA ARG A 226 -31.02 -7.34 -11.97
C ARG A 226 -31.45 -8.74 -11.55
N THR A 227 -31.26 -9.73 -12.42
CA THR A 227 -31.58 -11.14 -12.11
C THR A 227 -30.64 -11.72 -11.05
N LEU A 228 -29.36 -11.34 -11.07
CA LEU A 228 -28.35 -11.77 -10.10
C LEU A 228 -28.59 -11.15 -8.72
N TYR A 229 -28.99 -9.88 -8.66
CA TYR A 229 -29.13 -9.08 -7.45
C TYR A 229 -29.80 -9.78 -6.25
N PRO A 230 -31.03 -10.33 -6.35
CA PRO A 230 -31.71 -10.91 -5.18
C PRO A 230 -31.01 -12.13 -4.59
N ASN A 231 -30.19 -12.83 -5.38
CA ASN A 231 -29.50 -14.06 -4.97
C ASN A 231 -28.01 -13.85 -4.68
N ALA A 232 -27.50 -12.63 -4.91
CA ALA A 232 -26.11 -12.28 -4.68
C ALA A 232 -25.79 -12.13 -3.19
N LYS A 233 -24.50 -12.25 -2.83
CA LYS A 233 -24.03 -11.96 -1.47
C LYS A 233 -24.06 -10.46 -1.19
N ALA A 234 -24.12 -10.08 0.09
CA ALA A 234 -24.34 -8.69 0.52
C ALA A 234 -23.35 -7.67 -0.07
N ASN A 235 -22.07 -8.04 -0.22
CA ASN A 235 -21.07 -7.19 -0.87
C ASN A 235 -21.35 -6.97 -2.36
N VAL A 236 -21.76 -8.02 -3.07
CA VAL A 236 -22.12 -7.95 -4.50
C VAL A 236 -23.46 -7.22 -4.70
N GLN A 237 -24.44 -7.44 -3.82
CA GLN A 237 -25.68 -6.66 -3.79
C GLN A 237 -25.39 -5.17 -3.61
N THR A 238 -24.53 -4.83 -2.66
CA THR A 238 -24.10 -3.43 -2.43
C THR A 238 -23.45 -2.85 -3.70
N ALA A 239 -22.55 -3.59 -4.35
CA ALA A 239 -21.88 -3.16 -5.58
C ALA A 239 -22.85 -2.91 -6.74
N LEU A 240 -23.80 -3.82 -6.95
CA LEU A 240 -24.80 -3.72 -8.01
C LEU A 240 -25.77 -2.56 -7.74
N ALA A 241 -26.32 -2.46 -6.52
CA ALA A 241 -27.22 -1.37 -6.14
C ALA A 241 -26.55 0.01 -6.30
N LEU A 242 -25.25 0.08 -6.00
CA LEU A 242 -24.46 1.29 -6.16
C LEU A 242 -24.21 1.64 -7.62
N ALA A 243 -23.84 0.67 -8.46
CA ALA A 243 -23.69 0.88 -9.89
C ALA A 243 -25.00 1.36 -10.54
N MET A 244 -26.15 0.80 -10.11
CA MET A 244 -27.48 1.22 -10.55
C MET A 244 -27.83 2.65 -10.10
N ALA A 245 -27.55 2.99 -8.84
CA ALA A 245 -27.80 4.32 -8.30
C ALA A 245 -26.93 5.40 -8.98
N LEU A 246 -25.67 5.10 -9.28
CA LEU A 246 -24.75 6.00 -9.99
C LEU A 246 -25.17 6.26 -11.45
N ASP A 247 -26.00 5.39 -12.03
CA ASP A 247 -26.55 5.50 -13.38
C ASP A 247 -28.01 6.00 -13.36
N GLU A 248 -28.47 6.54 -12.22
CA GLU A 248 -29.82 7.05 -11.99
C GLU A 248 -30.96 6.05 -12.27
N ALA A 249 -30.66 4.75 -12.18
CA ALA A 249 -31.63 3.70 -12.47
C ALA A 249 -32.57 3.40 -11.29
N GLU A 250 -33.79 2.93 -11.59
CA GLU A 250 -34.73 2.46 -10.57
C GLU A 250 -34.15 1.25 -9.81
N LEU A 251 -34.14 1.37 -8.48
CA LEU A 251 -33.55 0.38 -7.58
C LEU A 251 -34.54 -0.76 -7.30
N PRO A 252 -34.09 -2.03 -7.31
CA PRO A 252 -34.92 -3.17 -6.90
C PRO A 252 -35.37 -3.07 -5.43
N ASP A 253 -36.46 -3.75 -5.09
CA ASP A 253 -36.96 -3.81 -3.72
C ASP A 253 -35.87 -4.27 -2.73
N GLY A 254 -35.72 -3.53 -1.64
CA GLY A 254 -34.69 -3.76 -0.62
C GLY A 254 -33.28 -3.30 -0.97
N ALA A 255 -33.02 -2.82 -2.19
CA ALA A 255 -31.69 -2.32 -2.60
C ALA A 255 -31.32 -1.00 -1.96
N ALA A 256 -32.26 -0.06 -1.86
CA ALA A 256 -32.05 1.19 -1.13
C ALA A 256 -31.72 0.92 0.36
N GLU A 257 -32.41 -0.02 0.99
CA GLU A 257 -32.21 -0.36 2.40
C GLU A 257 -30.89 -1.12 2.63
N ALA A 258 -30.52 -2.04 1.74
CA ALA A 258 -29.24 -2.76 1.78
C ALA A 258 -28.06 -1.80 1.57
N LEU A 259 -28.15 -0.91 0.58
CA LEU A 259 -27.15 0.13 0.31
C LEU A 259 -27.01 1.07 1.52
N THR A 260 -28.14 1.51 2.09
CA THR A 260 -28.17 2.35 3.30
C THR A 260 -27.52 1.65 4.51
N ARG A 261 -27.83 0.36 4.75
CA ARG A 261 -27.21 -0.43 5.82
C ARG A 261 -25.72 -0.61 5.63
N ALA A 262 -25.28 -0.89 4.40
CA ALA A 262 -23.87 -1.07 4.08
C ALA A 262 -23.07 0.23 4.26
N LEU A 263 -23.62 1.37 3.78
CA LEU A 263 -23.03 2.70 3.96
C LEU A 263 -23.00 3.09 5.44
N ALA A 264 -24.07 2.85 6.20
CA ALA A 264 -24.11 3.15 7.64
C ALA A 264 -23.12 2.29 8.45
N THR A 265 -23.00 0.99 8.11
CA THR A 265 -22.03 0.08 8.75
C THR A 265 -20.59 0.49 8.42
N HIS A 266 -20.33 0.89 7.17
CA HIS A 266 -19.02 1.36 6.73
C HIS A 266 -18.61 2.68 7.40
N ILE A 267 -19.51 3.68 7.42
CA ILE A 267 -19.31 4.97 8.09
C ILE A 267 -19.03 4.77 9.59
N GLY A 268 -19.66 3.76 10.21
CA GLY A 268 -19.40 3.40 11.61
C GLY A 268 -18.07 2.68 11.85
N GLN A 269 -17.53 1.96 10.87
CA GLN A 269 -16.32 1.13 11.02
C GLN A 269 -15.04 1.83 10.54
N HIS A 270 -15.12 2.71 9.55
CA HIS A 270 -13.97 3.41 8.95
C HIS A 270 -14.30 4.87 8.67
N PRO A 271 -14.37 5.72 9.71
CA PRO A 271 -14.73 7.13 9.55
C PRO A 271 -13.72 7.94 8.74
N ASP A 272 -12.49 7.47 8.61
CA ASP A 272 -11.34 8.21 8.08
C ASP A 272 -11.16 8.05 6.56
N THR A 273 -11.80 7.04 5.96
CA THR A 273 -11.70 6.73 4.51
C THR A 273 -12.74 7.47 3.67
N VAL A 274 -13.72 8.13 4.29
CA VAL A 274 -14.74 8.96 3.61
C VAL A 274 -14.13 10.22 2.97
N TYR A 275 -12.94 10.64 3.42
CA TYR A 275 -12.29 11.87 2.92
C TYR A 275 -11.69 11.74 1.51
N GLY A 276 -11.38 10.53 1.05
CA GLY A 276 -10.77 10.31 -0.27
C GLY A 276 -11.76 10.40 -1.45
N LEU A 277 -13.06 10.52 -1.17
CA LEU A 277 -14.15 10.43 -2.14
C LEU A 277 -14.58 11.77 -2.76
N TRP A 278 -13.96 12.89 -2.37
CA TRP A 278 -14.57 14.22 -2.58
C TRP A 278 -13.71 15.19 -3.37
N ASP A 279 -12.74 14.70 -4.14
CA ASP A 279 -11.99 15.55 -5.06
C ASP A 279 -12.26 15.15 -6.53
N GLU A 280 -12.67 16.16 -7.28
CA GLU A 280 -12.92 16.25 -8.72
C GLU A 280 -13.91 15.27 -9.39
N ARG A 281 -15.17 15.78 -9.51
CA ARG A 281 -16.25 15.43 -10.47
C ARG A 281 -16.92 14.05 -10.29
N SER A 282 -18.18 14.02 -9.83
CA SER A 282 -19.32 13.33 -10.50
C SER A 282 -20.55 12.95 -9.65
N ILE A 283 -20.62 13.18 -8.33
CA ILE A 283 -21.79 12.73 -7.54
C ILE A 283 -22.58 13.93 -6.98
N ASP A 284 -23.82 14.08 -7.44
CA ASP A 284 -24.81 15.03 -6.90
C ASP A 284 -25.47 14.41 -5.65
N ILE A 285 -25.04 14.89 -4.48
CA ILE A 285 -25.49 14.40 -3.17
C ILE A 285 -26.96 14.77 -2.91
N ASP A 286 -27.43 15.90 -3.46
CA ASP A 286 -28.79 16.39 -3.24
C ASP A 286 -29.80 15.54 -4.02
N ALA A 287 -29.45 15.11 -5.23
CA ALA A 287 -30.24 14.17 -6.02
C ALA A 287 -30.35 12.79 -5.34
N LEU A 288 -29.25 12.29 -4.79
CA LEU A 288 -29.20 10.99 -4.10
C LEU A 288 -29.98 11.01 -2.78
N ALA A 289 -29.88 12.11 -2.02
CA ALA A 289 -30.63 12.29 -0.78
C ALA A 289 -32.15 12.41 -1.01
N ALA A 290 -32.56 13.09 -2.09
CA ALA A 290 -33.95 13.21 -2.49
C ALA A 290 -34.55 11.86 -2.93
N GLN A 291 -33.80 11.02 -3.64
CA GLN A 291 -34.24 9.68 -4.06
C GLN A 291 -34.35 8.68 -2.89
N LEU A 292 -33.46 8.77 -1.90
CA LEU A 292 -33.42 7.81 -0.77
C LEU A 292 -34.37 8.18 0.40
N GLY A 293 -35.05 9.33 0.33
CA GLY A 293 -36.23 9.65 1.14
C GLY A 293 -36.05 9.63 2.67
N THR A 294 -34.88 9.99 3.21
CA THR A 294 -34.55 9.65 4.61
C THR A 294 -34.02 10.83 5.44
N GLU A 295 -34.93 11.46 6.17
CA GLU A 295 -34.69 12.23 7.40
C GLU A 295 -33.78 11.48 8.41
N ALA A 296 -33.76 10.14 8.33
CA ALA A 296 -32.88 9.25 9.07
C ALA A 296 -31.42 9.22 8.53
N ILE A 297 -31.21 9.42 7.22
CA ILE A 297 -29.88 9.59 6.63
C ILE A 297 -29.32 10.93 7.09
N LEU A 298 -30.08 12.03 7.09
CA LEU A 298 -29.59 13.31 7.64
C LEU A 298 -29.25 13.24 9.14
N LYS A 299 -30.03 12.50 9.94
CA LYS A 299 -29.73 12.25 11.37
C LYS A 299 -28.44 11.44 11.60
N LYS A 300 -28.06 10.54 10.68
CA LYS A 300 -26.83 9.71 10.78
C LYS A 300 -25.64 10.23 9.97
N ALA A 301 -25.90 10.91 8.85
CA ALA A 301 -24.93 11.51 7.93
C ALA A 301 -24.54 12.92 8.37
N GLY A 302 -25.37 13.61 9.15
CA GLY A 302 -24.95 14.79 9.91
C GLY A 302 -23.72 14.50 10.76
N LEU A 303 -23.60 13.28 11.30
CA LEU A 303 -22.42 12.82 12.03
C LEU A 303 -21.15 12.66 11.16
N ALA A 304 -21.32 12.37 9.86
CA ALA A 304 -20.25 12.13 8.90
C ALA A 304 -19.83 13.42 8.15
N LEU A 305 -20.77 14.33 7.89
CA LEU A 305 -20.52 15.68 7.37
C LEU A 305 -19.64 16.48 8.34
N LEU A 306 -19.82 16.25 9.64
CA LEU A 306 -19.05 16.86 10.72
C LEU A 306 -17.61 16.40 10.84
N LYS A 307 -17.16 15.47 9.99
CA LYS A 307 -15.75 15.09 9.92
C LYS A 307 -14.96 15.98 8.96
N LYS A 308 -15.58 16.70 8.02
CA LYS A 308 -14.83 17.53 7.07
C LYS A 308 -14.16 18.75 7.72
N LYS A 309 -12.86 18.93 7.47
CA LYS A 309 -12.04 20.08 7.92
C LYS A 309 -12.41 21.41 7.25
N ASP A 310 -13.15 21.36 6.15
CA ASP A 310 -13.68 22.53 5.43
C ASP A 310 -15.19 22.36 5.28
N LEU A 311 -15.91 22.56 6.37
CA LEU A 311 -17.36 22.72 6.35
C LEU A 311 -17.67 24.09 5.75
N ASP A 312 -18.43 24.12 4.65
CA ASP A 312 -18.95 25.40 4.15
C ASP A 312 -19.91 26.04 5.18
N LEU A 313 -20.02 27.37 5.12
CA LEU A 313 -20.85 28.16 6.02
C LEU A 313 -22.36 27.83 5.92
N GLN A 314 -22.82 27.25 4.81
CA GLN A 314 -24.24 26.88 4.62
C GLN A 314 -24.59 25.57 5.34
N THR A 315 -23.68 24.61 5.38
CA THR A 315 -23.80 23.33 6.10
C THR A 315 -23.79 23.55 7.61
N LEU A 316 -22.97 24.47 8.11
CA LEU A 316 -22.95 24.89 9.52
C LEU A 316 -24.24 25.62 9.93
N ALA A 317 -24.82 26.44 9.05
CA ALA A 317 -26.07 27.13 9.32
C ALA A 317 -27.26 26.15 9.45
N GLY A 318 -27.32 25.12 8.59
CA GLY A 318 -28.33 24.06 8.64
C GLY A 318 -28.24 23.20 9.90
N LEU A 319 -27.02 22.81 10.28
CA LEU A 319 -26.77 22.11 11.55
C LEU A 319 -27.11 22.99 12.76
N GLY A 320 -26.74 24.26 12.74
CA GLY A 320 -27.05 25.21 13.81
C GLY A 320 -28.55 25.41 14.01
N ALA A 321 -29.34 25.39 12.94
CA ALA A 321 -30.80 25.42 13.03
C ALA A 321 -31.38 24.13 13.65
N ALA A 322 -30.85 22.96 13.28
CA ALA A 322 -31.27 21.68 13.82
C ALA A 322 -30.88 21.50 15.31
N MET A 323 -29.68 21.92 15.68
CA MET A 323 -29.20 21.87 17.07
C MET A 323 -29.93 22.84 17.99
N ARG A 324 -30.44 23.97 17.51
CA ARG A 324 -31.23 24.90 18.34
C ARG A 324 -32.62 24.39 18.70
N THR A 325 -33.19 23.52 17.87
CA THR A 325 -34.56 23.00 18.05
C THR A 325 -34.61 21.57 18.59
N ALA A 326 -33.48 20.87 18.64
CA ALA A 326 -33.40 19.50 19.12
C ALA A 326 -33.63 19.39 20.65
N PRO A 327 -34.34 18.34 21.12
CA PRO A 327 -34.47 18.05 22.55
C PRO A 327 -33.10 17.73 23.18
N PRO A 328 -32.92 17.89 24.50
CA PRO A 328 -31.62 17.79 25.18
C PRO A 328 -30.80 16.56 24.78
N LYS A 329 -31.39 15.36 24.81
CA LYS A 329 -30.73 14.12 24.41
C LYS A 329 -30.27 14.13 22.94
N GLY A 330 -31.10 14.63 22.03
CA GLY A 330 -30.76 14.73 20.61
C GLY A 330 -29.70 15.79 20.32
N ALA A 331 -29.67 16.88 21.09
CA ALA A 331 -28.63 17.89 21.01
C ALA A 331 -27.28 17.32 21.49
N LEU A 332 -27.28 16.50 22.56
CA LEU A 332 -26.09 15.78 23.04
C LEU A 332 -25.57 14.76 22.03
N GLU A 333 -26.45 14.02 21.37
CA GLU A 333 -26.10 13.08 20.29
C GLU A 333 -25.62 13.79 19.01
N GLY A 334 -26.11 15.00 18.73
CA GLY A 334 -25.59 15.84 17.65
C GLY A 334 -24.20 16.40 17.96
N LEU A 335 -24.00 16.87 19.19
CA LEU A 335 -22.71 17.36 19.69
C LEU A 335 -21.65 16.24 19.75
N ALA A 336 -22.08 15.05 20.18
CA ALA A 336 -21.31 13.82 20.11
C ALA A 336 -20.73 13.57 18.73
N GLY A 337 -21.59 13.71 17.71
CA GLY A 337 -21.21 13.58 16.33
C GLY A 337 -20.23 14.65 15.86
N PHE A 338 -20.53 15.91 16.20
CA PHE A 338 -19.69 17.05 15.89
C PHE A 338 -18.26 16.88 16.40
N LEU A 339 -18.13 16.55 17.69
CA LEU A 339 -16.84 16.50 18.38
C LEU A 339 -16.07 15.19 18.13
N SER A 340 -16.77 14.08 17.85
CA SER A 340 -16.12 12.82 17.45
C SER A 340 -15.54 12.85 16.03
N GLY A 341 -15.93 13.87 15.25
CA GLY A 341 -15.40 14.11 13.91
C GLY A 341 -14.38 15.23 13.80
N ASN A 342 -14.57 16.30 14.56
CA ASN A 342 -13.67 17.44 14.62
C ASN A 342 -12.94 17.46 15.97
N GLY A 343 -11.91 16.61 16.10
CA GLY A 343 -10.95 16.65 17.20
C GLY A 343 -10.04 17.89 17.18
N ARG A 344 -10.39 18.93 16.41
CA ARG A 344 -9.66 20.20 16.35
C ARG A 344 -10.50 21.34 16.96
N PRO A 345 -9.97 22.05 17.97
CA PRO A 345 -10.71 23.10 18.72
C PRO A 345 -10.99 24.38 17.93
N ASP A 346 -10.23 24.65 16.89
CA ASP A 346 -10.43 25.77 15.98
C ASP A 346 -11.79 25.69 15.28
N ALA A 347 -12.34 24.49 15.09
CA ALA A 347 -13.66 24.25 14.55
C ALA A 347 -14.80 24.39 15.57
N TRP A 348 -14.51 24.65 16.86
CA TRP A 348 -15.52 24.64 17.92
C TRP A 348 -16.31 25.95 18.04
N GLY A 349 -15.79 27.06 17.50
CA GLY A 349 -16.45 28.38 17.57
C GLY A 349 -17.90 28.36 17.10
N PRO A 350 -18.21 27.85 15.89
CA PRO A 350 -19.58 27.76 15.40
C PRO A 350 -20.50 26.90 16.27
N ALA A 351 -20.00 25.78 16.82
CA ALA A 351 -20.78 24.93 17.72
C ALA A 351 -21.04 25.61 19.07
N ARG A 352 -20.05 26.35 19.57
CA ARG A 352 -20.15 27.17 20.78
C ARG A 352 -21.21 28.25 20.63
N ASP A 353 -21.19 28.99 19.52
CA ASP A 353 -22.14 30.08 19.25
C ASP A 353 -23.58 29.53 19.11
N VAL A 354 -23.76 28.38 18.45
CA VAL A 354 -25.06 27.70 18.32
C VAL A 354 -25.61 27.24 19.68
N LEU A 355 -24.76 26.78 20.58
CA LEU A 355 -25.16 26.32 21.91
C LEU A 355 -25.44 27.49 22.86
N ALA A 356 -24.70 28.59 22.76
CA ALA A 356 -24.90 29.78 23.58
C ALA A 356 -26.31 30.37 23.44
N ASP A 357 -26.93 30.21 22.26
CA ASP A 357 -28.29 30.68 21.98
C ASP A 357 -29.40 29.76 22.55
N ARG A 358 -29.07 28.63 23.18
CA ARG A 358 -30.08 27.68 23.67
C ARG A 358 -30.71 28.13 24.99
N PRO A 359 -32.05 28.13 25.12
CA PRO A 359 -32.73 28.50 26.35
C PRO A 359 -32.64 27.43 27.47
N ASP A 360 -32.20 26.21 27.15
CA ASP A 360 -32.12 25.07 28.08
C ASP A 360 -30.68 24.62 28.39
N LEU A 361 -29.70 25.52 28.21
CA LEU A 361 -28.27 25.22 28.35
C LEU A 361 -27.89 24.67 29.75
N GLU A 362 -28.46 25.21 30.82
CA GLU A 362 -28.20 24.73 32.20
C GLU A 362 -28.75 23.32 32.46
N ALA A 363 -29.94 23.02 31.93
CA ALA A 363 -30.54 21.69 32.03
C ALA A 363 -29.73 20.64 31.24
N LEU A 364 -29.20 21.07 30.09
CA LEU A 364 -28.31 20.27 29.26
C LEU A 364 -27.00 19.96 30.01
N ALA A 365 -26.37 20.97 30.62
CA ALA A 365 -25.15 20.81 31.41
C ALA A 365 -25.33 19.85 32.60
N THR A 366 -26.45 19.96 33.31
CA THR A 366 -26.80 19.06 34.43
C THR A 366 -26.93 17.61 33.94
N THR A 367 -27.62 17.39 32.81
CA THR A 367 -27.79 16.07 32.20
C THR A 367 -26.44 15.44 31.80
N VAL A 368 -25.48 16.24 31.33
CA VAL A 368 -24.14 15.74 30.95
C VAL A 368 -23.30 15.36 32.16
N ALA A 369 -23.48 16.06 33.29
CA ALA A 369 -22.79 15.76 34.54
C ALA A 369 -23.17 14.39 35.11
N GLU A 370 -24.40 13.93 34.84
CA GLU A 370 -24.97 12.68 35.37
C GLU A 370 -24.62 11.43 34.53
N GLN A 371 -24.06 11.58 33.33
CA GLN A 371 -23.63 10.47 32.46
C GLN A 371 -22.25 9.93 32.88
N ASP A 372 -21.86 8.71 32.49
CA ASP A 372 -20.54 8.14 32.86
C ASP A 372 -19.35 8.73 32.07
N GLU A 373 -18.11 8.45 32.53
CA GLU A 373 -16.79 9.00 32.18
C GLU A 373 -16.43 9.14 30.67
N GLU A 374 -17.25 8.64 29.74
CA GLU A 374 -16.79 8.33 28.38
C GLU A 374 -16.63 9.56 27.45
N TRP A 375 -16.89 10.82 27.88
CA TRP A 375 -16.89 11.98 26.95
C TRP A 375 -16.54 13.38 27.53
N ASP A 376 -15.30 13.59 27.97
CA ASP A 376 -14.82 14.89 28.51
C ASP A 376 -14.97 16.07 27.54
N ALA A 377 -14.72 15.89 26.23
CA ALA A 377 -14.81 16.97 25.24
C ALA A 377 -16.20 17.66 25.21
N ARG A 378 -17.27 16.90 25.44
CA ARG A 378 -18.66 17.39 25.45
C ARG A 378 -18.93 18.23 26.69
N ARG A 379 -18.48 17.75 27.85
CA ARG A 379 -18.55 18.48 29.14
C ARG A 379 -17.81 19.79 29.07
N LEU A 380 -16.63 19.79 28.46
CA LEU A 380 -15.77 20.98 28.39
C LEU A 380 -16.37 22.09 27.54
N LEU A 381 -16.92 21.75 26.37
CA LEU A 381 -17.59 22.74 25.53
C LEU A 381 -18.84 23.30 26.22
N LEU A 382 -19.64 22.44 26.87
CA LEU A 382 -20.85 22.84 27.59
C LEU A 382 -20.56 23.68 28.83
N PHE A 383 -19.55 23.32 29.63
CA PHE A 383 -19.22 24.04 30.86
C PHE A 383 -18.47 25.34 30.58
N GLY A 384 -17.64 25.39 29.53
CA GLY A 384 -16.99 26.63 29.09
C GLY A 384 -17.96 27.68 28.50
N LEU A 385 -19.23 27.32 28.33
CA LEU A 385 -20.31 28.21 27.89
C LEU A 385 -21.17 28.76 29.04
N LEU A 386 -21.01 28.23 30.26
CA LEU A 386 -21.76 28.70 31.41
C LEU A 386 -21.05 29.91 32.02
N ASP A 387 -21.80 30.98 32.25
CA ASP A 387 -21.29 32.16 32.97
C ASP A 387 -20.94 31.85 34.44
N THR A 388 -21.53 30.79 35.00
CA THR A 388 -21.22 30.28 36.34
C THR A 388 -21.16 28.75 36.32
N VAL A 389 -20.10 28.18 36.90
CA VAL A 389 -19.92 26.73 37.03
C VAL A 389 -19.82 26.40 38.52
N SER A 390 -20.62 25.44 39.01
CA SER A 390 -20.52 25.05 40.42
C SER A 390 -19.25 24.20 40.67
N PRO A 391 -18.62 24.29 41.86
CA PRO A 391 -17.45 23.47 42.18
C PRO A 391 -17.71 21.96 42.08
N ALA A 392 -18.92 21.52 42.45
CA ALA A 392 -19.33 20.12 42.33
C ALA A 392 -19.36 19.65 40.87
N LEU A 393 -19.86 20.51 39.98
CA LEU A 393 -19.90 20.25 38.53
C LEU A 393 -18.50 20.20 37.94
N ALA A 394 -17.63 21.15 38.30
CA ALA A 394 -16.24 21.17 37.85
C ALA A 394 -15.42 19.95 38.33
N ALA A 395 -15.72 19.42 39.52
CA ALA A 395 -15.02 18.24 40.06
C ALA A 395 -15.29 16.94 39.28
N THR A 396 -16.34 16.90 38.44
CA THR A 396 -16.67 15.78 37.55
C THR A 396 -15.85 15.73 36.26
N LEU A 397 -15.07 16.79 35.98
CA LEU A 397 -14.21 16.83 34.80
C LEU A 397 -13.02 15.89 35.00
N SER A 398 -12.81 14.98 34.05
CA SER A 398 -11.51 14.34 33.88
C SER A 398 -10.65 15.24 32.98
N PHE A 399 -9.40 15.39 33.40
CA PHE A 399 -8.40 16.20 32.69
C PHE A 399 -7.44 15.36 31.86
N ASP A 400 -7.74 14.06 31.68
CA ASP A 400 -7.01 13.16 30.78
C ASP A 400 -6.90 13.74 29.35
N SER A 401 -7.89 14.53 28.93
CA SER A 401 -7.94 15.16 27.60
C SER A 401 -6.92 16.29 27.35
N LEU A 402 -6.32 16.87 28.41
CA LEU A 402 -5.20 17.82 28.29
C LEU A 402 -3.90 17.15 27.84
N SER A 403 -3.80 15.81 27.91
CA SER A 403 -2.58 15.06 27.57
C SER A 403 -2.26 15.00 26.07
N SER A 404 -3.12 15.56 25.20
CA SER A 404 -2.86 15.61 23.76
C SER A 404 -1.97 16.80 23.40
N ASP A 405 -0.89 16.55 22.65
CA ASP A 405 0.11 17.53 22.15
C ASP A 405 -0.48 18.72 21.35
N SER A 406 -1.79 18.75 21.13
CA SER A 406 -2.52 19.77 20.38
C SER A 406 -2.89 21.00 21.22
N GLY A 407 -2.76 20.95 22.56
CA GLY A 407 -3.24 22.03 23.43
C GLY A 407 -4.75 22.27 23.29
N ALA A 408 -5.46 21.26 22.79
CA ALA A 408 -6.75 21.46 22.15
C ALA A 408 -7.82 22.02 23.10
N PHE A 409 -7.80 21.57 24.35
CA PHE A 409 -8.83 21.87 25.32
C PHE A 409 -8.43 23.00 26.28
N VAL A 410 -7.23 23.57 26.14
CA VAL A 410 -6.66 24.55 27.08
C VAL A 410 -7.61 25.74 27.24
N ALA A 411 -8.08 26.34 26.15
CA ALA A 411 -8.98 27.50 26.21
C ALA A 411 -10.34 27.19 26.87
N ALA A 412 -10.88 25.98 26.68
CA ALA A 412 -12.13 25.57 27.33
C ALA A 412 -11.93 25.42 28.84
N TYR A 413 -10.81 24.81 29.26
CA TYR A 413 -10.46 24.71 30.66
C TYR A 413 -10.15 26.07 31.30
N GLU A 414 -9.47 26.98 30.61
CA GLU A 414 -9.27 28.36 31.08
C GLU A 414 -10.62 29.06 31.32
N GLY A 415 -11.57 28.92 30.39
CA GLY A 415 -12.93 29.46 30.54
C GLY A 415 -13.65 28.92 31.78
N ILE A 416 -13.56 27.61 32.03
CA ILE A 416 -14.15 26.96 33.21
C ILE A 416 -13.50 27.49 34.50
N LEU A 417 -12.16 27.63 34.52
CA LEU A 417 -11.44 28.17 35.68
C LEU A 417 -11.83 29.62 35.94
N HIS A 418 -11.95 30.45 34.90
CA HIS A 418 -12.45 31.81 35.03
C HIS A 418 -13.89 31.86 35.57
N ALA A 419 -14.78 30.98 35.10
CA ALA A 419 -16.17 30.90 35.55
C ALA A 419 -16.32 30.40 37.00
N LEU A 420 -15.39 29.56 37.47
CA LEU A 420 -15.31 29.14 38.87
C LEU A 420 -14.85 30.27 39.79
N GLY A 421 -13.93 31.11 39.31
CA GLY A 421 -13.23 32.10 40.12
C GLY A 421 -11.98 31.54 40.81
N GLU A 422 -11.08 32.45 41.18
CA GLU A 422 -9.75 32.11 41.73
C GLU A 422 -9.85 31.25 43.01
N THR A 423 -10.69 31.66 43.97
CA THR A 423 -10.77 31.00 45.29
C THR A 423 -11.22 29.54 45.15
N GLU A 424 -12.29 29.32 44.41
CA GLU A 424 -12.91 28.02 44.18
C GLU A 424 -12.00 27.12 43.32
N ALA A 425 -11.37 27.68 42.29
CA ALA A 425 -10.44 26.95 41.42
C ALA A 425 -9.18 26.48 42.17
N LEU A 426 -8.59 27.33 43.01
CA LEU A 426 -7.43 26.96 43.83
C LEU A 426 -7.80 25.93 44.91
N ALA A 427 -9.00 26.02 45.50
CA ALA A 427 -9.51 25.02 46.43
C ALA A 427 -9.69 23.66 45.74
N LEU A 428 -10.25 23.64 44.53
CA LEU A 428 -10.38 22.43 43.72
C LEU A 428 -9.03 21.83 43.35
N GLY A 429 -8.04 22.65 42.99
CA GLY A 429 -6.67 22.21 42.74
C GLY A 429 -6.03 21.57 43.97
N THR A 430 -6.22 22.18 45.14
CA THR A 430 -5.76 21.64 46.43
C THR A 430 -6.39 20.29 46.74
N GLN A 431 -7.70 20.17 46.57
CA GLN A 431 -8.45 18.92 46.78
C GLN A 431 -8.00 17.83 45.80
N THR A 432 -7.75 18.20 44.54
CA THR A 432 -7.33 17.27 43.49
C THR A 432 -5.96 16.66 43.81
N LEU A 433 -4.98 17.49 44.21
CA LEU A 433 -3.66 17.00 44.62
C LEU A 433 -3.73 16.12 45.88
N ALA A 434 -4.67 16.39 46.79
CA ALA A 434 -4.89 15.58 47.99
C ALA A 434 -5.70 14.29 47.75
N SER A 435 -6.29 14.10 46.56
CA SER A 435 -7.14 12.95 46.26
C SER A 435 -6.35 11.72 45.81
N ASP A 436 -6.96 10.54 45.97
CA ASP A 436 -6.46 9.26 45.45
C ASP A 436 -6.72 9.07 43.94
N LYS A 437 -7.10 10.14 43.22
CA LYS A 437 -7.26 10.12 41.76
C LYS A 437 -5.94 9.77 41.07
N ARG A 438 -6.03 9.27 39.83
CA ARG A 438 -4.85 8.90 39.04
C ARG A 438 -4.03 10.14 38.76
N ASP A 439 -2.72 9.97 38.58
CA ASP A 439 -1.81 11.09 38.25
C ASP A 439 -2.25 11.86 37.01
N SER A 440 -2.92 11.20 36.05
CA SER A 440 -3.46 11.81 34.84
C SER A 440 -4.58 12.82 35.12
N ASP A 441 -5.41 12.55 36.13
CA ASP A 441 -6.48 13.43 36.59
C ASP A 441 -5.94 14.69 37.29
N LYS A 442 -4.65 14.69 37.67
CA LYS A 442 -3.96 15.79 38.37
C LYS A 442 -3.12 16.69 37.43
N GLN A 443 -3.05 16.38 36.13
CA GLN A 443 -2.11 17.03 35.19
C GLN A 443 -2.54 18.42 34.70
N TRP A 444 -3.64 18.96 35.23
CA TRP A 444 -4.13 20.29 34.89
C TRP A 444 -3.63 21.39 35.83
N ILE A 445 -2.95 21.03 36.92
CA ILE A 445 -2.43 22.01 37.90
C ILE A 445 -1.56 23.11 37.27
N PRO A 446 -0.69 22.86 36.26
CA PRO A 446 0.01 23.92 35.56
C PRO A 446 -0.90 24.98 34.93
N LEU A 447 -2.13 24.61 34.55
CA LEU A 447 -3.12 25.53 34.00
C LEU A 447 -3.60 26.55 35.03
N LEU A 448 -3.67 26.19 36.32
CA LEU A 448 -4.02 27.15 37.38
C LEU A 448 -3.05 28.32 37.43
N HIS A 449 -1.75 28.05 37.29
CA HIS A 449 -0.75 29.12 37.21
C HIS A 449 -0.88 29.93 35.93
N ARG A 450 -1.20 29.30 34.81
CA ARG A 450 -1.45 30.02 33.56
C ARG A 450 -2.63 30.99 33.66
N VAL A 451 -3.69 30.62 34.38
CA VAL A 451 -4.92 31.43 34.54
C VAL A 451 -4.79 32.48 35.64
N PHE A 452 -4.30 32.09 36.82
CA PHE A 452 -4.32 32.94 38.01
C PHE A 452 -2.94 33.50 38.41
N GLY A 453 -1.84 32.97 37.84
CA GLY A 453 -0.48 33.41 38.14
C GLY A 453 0.02 32.97 39.51
N GLU A 454 0.70 33.89 40.22
CA GLU A 454 1.37 33.67 41.50
C GLU A 454 0.54 32.96 42.59
N PRO A 455 -0.76 33.25 42.79
CA PRO A 455 -1.61 32.53 43.74
C PRO A 455 -1.60 31.00 43.55
N ALA A 456 -1.41 30.51 42.33
CA ALA A 456 -1.35 29.08 42.03
C ALA A 456 0.06 28.46 42.12
N MET A 457 1.10 29.28 42.31
CA MET A 457 2.50 28.82 42.36
C MET A 457 2.77 27.76 43.44
N PRO A 458 2.19 27.83 44.67
CA PRO A 458 2.34 26.77 45.66
C PRO A 458 1.81 25.41 45.19
N LEU A 459 0.70 25.38 44.44
CA LEU A 459 0.12 24.16 43.89
C LEU A 459 0.99 23.60 42.76
N LEU A 460 1.50 24.47 41.89
CA LEU A 460 2.43 24.06 40.82
C LEU A 460 3.71 23.44 41.38
N ARG A 461 4.34 24.09 42.38
CA ARG A 461 5.52 23.55 43.07
C ARG A 461 5.25 22.18 43.67
N ARG A 462 4.12 22.02 44.35
CA ARG A 462 3.71 20.74 44.91
C ARG A 462 3.53 19.68 43.84
N ALA A 463 2.81 19.98 42.76
CA ALA A 463 2.59 19.05 41.66
C ALA A 463 3.92 18.60 41.01
N VAL A 464 4.82 19.54 40.73
CA VAL A 464 6.15 19.22 40.18
C VAL A 464 6.98 18.39 41.15
N GLY A 465 6.94 18.71 42.45
CA GLY A 465 7.61 17.94 43.51
C GLY A 465 7.05 16.52 43.69
N GLU A 466 5.76 16.30 43.43
CA GLU A 466 5.12 14.98 43.38
C GLU A 466 5.42 14.23 42.07
N GLY A 467 6.19 14.81 41.14
CA GLY A 467 6.54 14.20 39.86
C GLY A 467 5.46 14.30 38.78
N LEU A 468 4.45 15.16 38.97
CA LEU A 468 3.38 15.41 37.99
C LEU A 468 3.89 16.34 36.87
N LEU A 469 4.75 15.80 36.01
CA LEU A 469 5.50 16.58 35.02
C LEU A 469 4.82 16.71 33.65
N ARG A 470 3.65 16.09 33.46
CA ARG A 470 2.89 16.30 32.21
C ARG A 470 2.25 17.70 32.22
N ASN A 471 2.15 18.32 31.05
CA ASN A 471 1.55 19.64 30.84
C ASN A 471 2.23 20.84 31.54
N VAL A 472 3.41 20.66 32.15
CA VAL A 472 4.22 21.77 32.69
C VAL A 472 4.54 22.85 31.65
N HIS A 473 4.53 22.48 30.37
CA HIS A 473 4.66 23.40 29.25
C HIS A 473 3.54 24.44 29.14
N LEU A 474 2.41 24.26 29.83
CA LEU A 474 1.32 25.25 29.89
C LEU A 474 1.71 26.49 30.71
N ALA A 475 2.62 26.34 31.68
CA ALA A 475 3.17 27.43 32.47
C ALA A 475 4.71 27.36 32.42
N PRO A 476 5.34 27.66 31.28
CA PRO A 476 6.73 27.28 31.02
C PRO A 476 7.71 27.94 31.99
N GLU A 477 7.63 29.26 32.20
CA GLU A 477 8.55 29.98 33.10
C GLU A 477 8.41 29.54 34.56
N ALA A 478 7.17 29.50 35.07
CA ALA A 478 6.88 29.06 36.43
C ALA A 478 7.25 27.59 36.66
N SER A 479 7.05 26.74 35.66
CA SER A 479 7.45 25.34 35.74
C SER A 479 8.97 25.17 35.77
N LEU A 480 9.74 26.01 35.07
CA LEU A 480 11.20 26.00 35.19
C LEU A 480 11.67 26.40 36.59
N VAL A 481 10.99 27.38 37.22
CA VAL A 481 11.24 27.74 38.62
C VAL A 481 10.92 26.55 39.55
N ALA A 482 9.75 25.93 39.39
CA ALA A 482 9.35 24.77 40.19
C ALA A 482 10.29 23.56 40.00
N LEU A 483 10.73 23.28 38.76
CA LEU A 483 11.69 22.22 38.43
C LEU A 483 13.07 22.47 39.03
N ALA A 484 13.48 23.74 39.16
CA ALA A 484 14.76 24.10 39.76
C ALA A 484 14.78 23.85 41.28
N GLU A 485 13.63 23.96 41.94
CA GLU A 485 13.45 23.78 43.38
C GLU A 485 13.10 22.32 43.77
N ALA A 486 12.59 21.52 42.83
CA ALA A 486 12.11 20.16 43.09
C ALA A 486 13.24 19.10 43.10
N ASP A 487 13.15 18.16 44.04
CA ASP A 487 14.02 16.97 44.11
C ASP A 487 13.42 15.82 43.28
N ILE A 488 13.65 15.84 41.97
CA ILE A 488 13.11 14.87 41.01
C ILE A 488 14.22 14.17 40.23
N GLU A 489 13.92 12.97 39.75
CA GLU A 489 14.88 12.18 38.95
C GLU A 489 15.36 12.95 37.71
N ARG A 490 16.67 12.87 37.45
CA ARG A 490 17.33 13.59 36.35
C ARG A 490 16.71 13.34 34.98
N ASP A 491 16.32 12.11 34.65
CA ASP A 491 15.72 11.81 33.34
C ASP A 491 14.29 12.36 33.21
N ALA A 492 13.51 12.29 34.30
CA ALA A 492 12.18 12.89 34.38
C ALA A 492 12.24 14.41 34.21
N ARG A 493 13.20 15.07 34.90
CA ARG A 493 13.49 16.49 34.74
C ARG A 493 13.89 16.85 33.30
N THR A 494 14.83 16.10 32.72
CA THR A 494 15.28 16.32 31.33
C THR A 494 14.11 16.20 30.34
N THR A 495 13.19 15.26 30.58
CA THR A 495 12.00 15.07 29.75
C THR A 495 11.05 16.26 29.86
N ALA A 496 10.82 16.77 31.07
CA ALA A 496 10.01 17.97 31.31
C ALA A 496 10.61 19.22 30.66
N GLU A 497 11.92 19.46 30.84
CA GLU A 497 12.67 20.58 30.25
C GLU A 497 12.60 20.57 28.71
N VAL A 498 12.74 19.40 28.08
CA VAL A 498 12.60 19.26 26.63
C VAL A 498 11.15 19.51 26.18
N GLY A 499 10.16 19.05 26.95
CA GLY A 499 8.75 19.32 26.67
C GLY A 499 8.43 20.81 26.70
N ILE A 500 8.96 21.54 27.69
CA ILE A 500 8.86 23.00 27.79
C ILE A 500 9.51 23.67 26.57
N ALA A 501 10.75 23.29 26.22
CA ALA A 501 11.45 23.85 25.07
C ALA A 501 10.66 23.66 23.75
N VAL A 502 10.12 22.45 23.53
CA VAL A 502 9.30 22.14 22.34
C VAL A 502 8.06 23.01 22.27
N ALA A 503 7.37 23.22 23.40
CA ALA A 503 6.18 24.06 23.43
C ALA A 503 6.51 25.52 23.11
N LEU A 504 7.56 26.08 23.73
CA LEU A 504 8.03 27.44 23.46
C LEU A 504 8.37 27.63 21.98
N ALA A 505 9.11 26.67 21.39
CA ALA A 505 9.47 26.71 19.97
C ALA A 505 8.23 26.68 19.05
N LYS A 506 7.24 25.85 19.36
CA LYS A 506 5.99 25.75 18.56
C LYS A 506 5.13 27.01 18.66
N THR A 507 5.15 27.71 19.78
CA THR A 507 4.38 28.95 19.98
C THR A 507 5.14 30.21 19.55
N GLY A 508 6.37 30.07 19.04
CA GLY A 508 7.21 31.20 18.64
C GLY A 508 7.79 32.00 19.82
N GLN A 509 7.71 31.46 21.03
CA GLN A 509 8.30 32.07 22.22
C GLN A 509 9.81 31.78 22.31
N PRO A 510 10.60 32.66 22.92
CA PRO A 510 12.05 32.46 23.04
C PRO A 510 12.36 31.23 23.89
N VAL A 511 13.15 30.30 23.36
CA VAL A 511 13.62 29.12 24.09
C VAL A 511 14.88 29.48 24.89
N PRO A 512 14.87 29.38 26.24
CA PRO A 512 16.05 29.71 27.07
C PRO A 512 17.26 28.83 26.77
N GLU A 513 18.47 29.40 26.80
CA GLU A 513 19.74 28.67 26.61
C GLU A 513 20.01 27.65 27.73
N THR A 514 19.42 27.86 28.91
CA THR A 514 19.50 26.91 30.03
C THR A 514 18.94 25.53 29.68
N LEU A 515 18.11 25.42 28.63
CA LEU A 515 17.52 24.15 28.16
C LEU A 515 18.39 23.42 27.14
N ASP A 516 19.49 24.01 26.65
CA ASP A 516 20.28 23.45 25.55
C ASP A 516 20.89 22.09 25.90
N ALA A 517 21.34 21.92 27.15
CA ALA A 517 21.86 20.66 27.64
C ALA A 517 20.79 19.54 27.66
N ALA A 518 19.53 19.88 27.91
CA ALA A 518 18.41 18.94 27.88
C ALA A 518 18.00 18.62 26.44
N ILE A 519 17.91 19.63 25.58
CA ILE A 519 17.60 19.50 24.14
C ILE A 519 18.61 18.58 23.45
N ALA A 520 19.91 18.80 23.67
CA ALA A 520 20.98 18.00 23.05
C ALA A 520 20.91 16.50 23.43
N GLN A 521 20.34 16.15 24.59
CA GLN A 521 20.18 14.76 25.02
C GLN A 521 19.06 14.01 24.29
N ARG A 522 18.12 14.71 23.64
CA ARG A 522 16.96 14.13 22.96
C ARG A 522 17.02 14.42 21.45
N PRO A 523 17.85 13.70 20.66
CA PRO A 523 18.08 14.01 19.24
C PRO A 523 16.80 14.01 18.38
N ARG A 524 15.77 13.25 18.77
CA ARG A 524 14.48 13.18 18.05
C ARG A 524 13.72 14.50 18.01
N THR A 525 13.95 15.42 18.96
CA THR A 525 13.25 16.70 19.02
C THR A 525 13.97 17.83 18.28
N LEU A 526 15.23 17.61 17.85
CA LEU A 526 16.04 18.64 17.18
C LEU A 526 15.37 19.23 15.92
N GLY A 527 14.60 18.43 15.19
CA GLY A 527 13.84 18.88 14.03
C GLY A 527 12.85 20.01 14.33
N THR A 528 12.26 20.02 15.54
CA THR A 528 11.33 21.08 15.99
C THR A 528 12.03 22.43 16.12
N PHE A 529 13.31 22.42 16.46
CA PHE A 529 14.10 23.63 16.72
C PHE A 529 14.82 24.16 15.48
N ALA A 530 14.90 23.36 14.41
CA ALA A 530 15.67 23.66 13.21
C ALA A 530 15.29 24.99 12.54
N THR A 531 14.02 25.41 12.67
CA THR A 531 13.53 26.70 12.16
C THR A 531 13.22 27.71 13.28
N ALA A 532 13.16 27.28 14.54
CA ALA A 532 12.82 28.13 15.67
C ALA A 532 14.06 28.79 16.31
N LEU A 533 15.25 28.23 16.10
CA LEU A 533 16.51 28.75 16.65
C LEU A 533 17.45 29.25 15.55
N PRO A 534 18.35 30.21 15.86
CA PRO A 534 19.42 30.61 14.94
C PRO A 534 20.32 29.43 14.56
N ALA A 535 20.82 29.42 13.33
CA ALA A 535 21.63 28.33 12.79
C ALA A 535 22.88 28.04 13.65
N GLU A 536 23.54 29.07 14.19
CA GLU A 536 24.71 28.92 15.06
C GLU A 536 24.38 28.12 16.34
N ARG A 537 23.27 28.46 16.99
CA ARG A 537 22.79 27.74 18.17
C ARG A 537 22.37 26.31 17.83
N MET A 538 21.73 26.09 16.68
CA MET A 538 21.43 24.72 16.24
C MET A 538 22.68 23.90 15.97
N ASN A 539 23.71 24.48 15.36
CA ASN A 539 24.97 23.78 15.10
C ASN A 539 25.66 23.36 16.41
N ALA A 540 25.64 24.22 17.43
CA ALA A 540 26.14 23.88 18.77
C ALA A 540 25.34 22.73 19.42
N LEU A 541 24.01 22.75 19.30
CA LEU A 541 23.14 21.67 19.79
C LEU A 541 23.39 20.34 19.08
N ILE A 542 23.61 20.38 17.76
CA ILE A 542 23.98 19.20 16.95
C ILE A 542 25.30 18.63 17.45
N ASP A 543 26.32 19.46 17.64
CA ASP A 543 27.63 19.05 18.12
C ASP A 543 27.54 18.37 19.49
N ALA A 544 26.87 19.02 20.44
CA ALA A 544 26.62 18.48 21.78
C ALA A 544 25.80 17.17 21.75
N SER A 545 24.82 17.07 20.85
CA SER A 545 23.98 15.87 20.73
C SER A 545 24.77 14.70 20.15
N MET A 546 25.61 14.93 19.14
CA MET A 546 26.44 13.90 18.50
C MET A 546 27.51 13.32 19.44
N GLU A 547 27.89 14.01 20.52
CA GLU A 547 28.80 13.46 21.54
C GLU A 547 28.19 12.28 22.29
N LYS A 548 26.89 12.35 22.53
CA LYS A 548 26.14 11.38 23.35
C LYS A 548 25.32 10.41 22.51
N ASN A 549 25.04 10.77 21.26
CA ASN A 549 24.17 10.02 20.36
C ASN A 549 24.90 9.60 19.06
N PRO A 550 24.52 8.48 18.45
CA PRO A 550 25.10 8.09 17.17
C PRO A 550 24.67 9.07 16.06
N PRO A 551 25.53 9.38 15.07
CA PRO A 551 25.22 10.35 14.01
C PRO A 551 23.91 10.06 13.27
N GLU A 552 23.58 8.79 13.06
CA GLU A 552 22.33 8.37 12.39
C GLU A 552 21.05 8.80 13.14
N ALA A 553 21.10 9.03 14.45
CA ALA A 553 19.93 9.46 15.23
C ALA A 553 19.51 10.91 14.93
N LEU A 554 20.40 11.71 14.33
CA LEU A 554 20.16 13.11 14.01
C LEU A 554 19.74 13.33 12.56
N LEU A 555 20.08 12.42 11.65
CA LEU A 555 19.82 12.57 10.21
C LEU A 555 18.31 12.71 9.92
N GLU A 556 17.47 11.84 10.50
CA GLU A 556 16.03 11.85 10.23
C GLU A 556 15.34 13.11 10.79
N PRO A 557 15.54 13.49 12.07
CA PRO A 557 14.95 14.72 12.61
C PRO A 557 15.33 15.99 11.82
N LEU A 558 16.56 16.04 11.28
CA LEU A 558 17.11 17.23 10.61
C LEU A 558 16.99 17.18 9.08
N ARG A 559 16.30 16.17 8.53
CA ARG A 559 16.10 15.99 7.08
C ARG A 559 15.60 17.23 6.35
N LYS A 560 14.66 17.94 6.98
CA LYS A 560 13.99 19.13 6.43
C LYS A 560 14.49 20.44 7.06
N ALA A 561 15.63 20.41 7.76
CA ALA A 561 16.20 21.62 8.34
C ALA A 561 16.62 22.62 7.25
N PRO A 562 16.80 23.91 7.60
CA PRO A 562 17.42 24.88 6.70
C PRO A 562 18.81 24.45 6.23
N GLU A 563 19.21 24.90 5.04
CA GLU A 563 20.47 24.51 4.38
C GLU A 563 21.72 24.64 5.27
N PRO A 564 21.95 25.72 6.05
CA PRO A 564 23.12 25.83 6.90
C PRO A 564 23.20 24.73 7.98
N VAL A 565 22.06 24.36 8.54
CA VAL A 565 21.94 23.31 9.57
C VAL A 565 22.11 21.93 8.95
N ARG A 566 21.54 21.73 7.74
CA ARG A 566 21.70 20.51 6.95
C ARG A 566 23.16 20.25 6.60
N ARG A 567 23.84 21.28 6.10
CA ARG A 567 25.26 21.24 5.75
C ARG A 567 26.13 20.86 6.95
N HIS A 568 25.95 21.54 8.08
CA HIS A 568 26.66 21.21 9.32
C HIS A 568 26.43 19.77 9.78
N THR A 569 25.17 19.30 9.71
CA THR A 569 24.81 17.91 10.08
C THR A 569 25.54 16.89 9.21
N LEU A 570 25.60 17.10 7.89
CA LEU A 570 26.27 16.21 6.95
C LEU A 570 27.80 16.21 7.13
N VAL A 571 28.41 17.38 7.35
CA VAL A 571 29.85 17.49 7.68
C VAL A 571 30.16 16.65 8.91
N ARG A 572 29.41 16.83 10.00
CA ARG A 572 29.61 16.07 11.24
C ARG A 572 29.33 14.57 11.07
N PHE A 573 28.38 14.21 10.20
CA PHE A 573 28.15 12.81 9.84
C PHE A 573 29.38 12.19 9.19
N VAL A 574 30.03 12.88 8.24
CA VAL A 574 31.27 12.40 7.59
C VAL A 574 32.42 12.29 8.60
N GLU A 575 32.62 13.30 9.45
CA GLU A 575 33.66 13.28 10.49
C GLU A 575 33.48 12.11 11.48
N ARG A 576 32.24 11.81 11.87
CA ARG A 576 31.91 10.79 12.87
C ARG A 576 31.51 9.44 12.28
N ARG A 577 31.67 9.24 10.96
CA ARG A 577 31.22 8.03 10.23
C ARG A 577 31.69 6.69 10.81
N LYS A 578 32.86 6.66 11.45
CA LYS A 578 33.38 5.45 12.12
C LYS A 578 32.50 4.97 13.29
N LYS A 579 31.65 5.84 13.84
CA LYS A 579 30.70 5.52 14.92
C LYS A 579 29.34 5.01 14.42
N ILE A 580 29.11 4.94 13.11
CA ILE A 580 27.85 4.47 12.53
C ILE A 580 27.66 2.99 12.86
N LYS A 581 26.62 2.67 13.65
CA LYS A 581 26.29 1.28 13.99
C LYS A 581 25.25 0.72 13.03
N ARG A 582 24.30 1.53 12.55
CA ARG A 582 23.16 1.10 11.72
C ARG A 582 23.21 1.68 10.31
N THR A 583 23.47 0.82 9.31
CA THR A 583 23.64 1.22 7.91
C THR A 583 22.33 1.49 7.17
N THR A 584 21.22 0.87 7.61
CA THR A 584 19.93 0.92 6.90
C THR A 584 19.23 2.26 7.04
N ASP A 585 19.25 2.84 8.24
CA ASP A 585 18.57 4.11 8.53
C ASP A 585 19.28 5.26 7.83
N ALA A 586 20.62 5.35 7.96
CA ALA A 586 21.41 6.38 7.29
C ALA A 586 21.22 6.37 5.77
N ARG A 587 21.20 5.18 5.14
CA ARG A 587 20.93 5.03 3.70
C ARG A 587 19.58 5.66 3.30
N ARG A 588 18.52 5.32 4.04
CA ARG A 588 17.16 5.75 3.72
C ARG A 588 17.04 7.27 3.83
N VAL A 589 17.62 7.86 4.87
CA VAL A 589 17.51 9.30 5.11
C VAL A 589 18.34 10.10 4.11
N LEU A 590 19.57 9.69 3.80
CA LEU A 590 20.46 10.40 2.88
C LEU A 590 19.82 10.58 1.49
N GLY A 591 19.11 9.58 0.98
CA GLY A 591 18.39 9.69 -0.29
C GLY A 591 17.21 10.67 -0.28
N TYR A 592 16.70 11.04 0.91
CA TYR A 592 15.63 12.03 1.07
C TYR A 592 16.13 13.40 1.53
N PHE A 593 17.44 13.53 1.78
CA PHE A 593 18.06 14.73 2.30
C PHE A 593 18.50 15.58 1.10
N GLU A 594 17.71 16.59 0.78
CA GLU A 594 17.95 17.45 -0.38
C GLU A 594 19.31 18.16 -0.28
N GLY A 595 20.07 18.16 -1.39
CA GLY A 595 21.42 18.69 -1.45
C GLY A 595 22.50 17.77 -0.85
N ALA A 596 22.15 16.57 -0.40
CA ALA A 596 23.12 15.70 0.29
C ALA A 596 24.26 15.25 -0.62
N ALA A 597 24.02 15.00 -1.91
CA ALA A 597 25.06 14.56 -2.83
C ALA A 597 26.11 15.66 -3.05
N GLU A 598 25.65 16.89 -3.30
CA GLU A 598 26.51 18.04 -3.53
C GLU A 598 27.35 18.37 -2.27
N ILE A 599 26.70 18.42 -1.11
CA ILE A 599 27.39 18.68 0.17
C ILE A 599 28.37 17.56 0.51
N LEU A 600 27.99 16.29 0.31
CA LEU A 600 28.89 15.18 0.56
C LEU A 600 30.08 15.20 -0.38
N ALA A 601 29.91 15.51 -1.67
CA ALA A 601 31.03 15.60 -2.61
C ALA A 601 32.12 16.56 -2.13
N GLU A 602 31.74 17.71 -1.56
CA GLU A 602 32.67 18.67 -0.96
C GLU A 602 33.37 18.13 0.30
N CYS A 603 32.70 17.26 1.07
CA CYS A 603 33.19 16.75 2.36
C CYS A 603 34.02 15.46 2.24
N LEU A 604 34.05 14.83 1.08
CA LEU A 604 34.65 13.50 0.88
C LEU A 604 36.15 13.52 0.57
N GLU A 605 36.75 14.71 0.41
CA GLU A 605 38.19 14.86 0.20
C GLU A 605 38.99 14.24 1.36
N GLY A 606 39.88 13.29 1.06
CA GLY A 606 40.69 12.58 2.06
C GLY A 606 39.97 11.44 2.82
N VAL A 607 38.75 11.08 2.44
CA VAL A 607 38.10 9.85 2.94
C VAL A 607 38.76 8.62 2.33
N ASP A 608 39.04 7.61 3.16
CA ASP A 608 39.63 6.35 2.73
C ASP A 608 38.74 5.67 1.64
N PRO A 609 39.25 5.51 0.41
CA PRO A 609 38.49 4.92 -0.68
C PRO A 609 38.19 3.44 -0.42
N ASP A 610 38.84 2.75 0.51
CA ASP A 610 38.66 1.34 0.80
C ASP A 610 37.67 1.04 1.95
N GLU A 611 37.06 2.07 2.57
CA GLU A 611 36.12 1.92 3.69
C GLU A 611 34.79 1.27 3.28
N LYS A 612 34.76 -0.07 3.17
CA LYS A 612 33.62 -0.86 2.65
C LYS A 612 32.26 -0.50 3.26
N LYS A 613 32.22 -0.25 4.58
CA LYS A 613 30.95 0.02 5.29
C LYS A 613 30.37 1.38 4.91
N PHE A 614 31.20 2.41 4.82
CA PHE A 614 30.79 3.77 4.48
C PHE A 614 30.37 3.86 3.00
N TRP A 615 31.21 3.37 2.10
CA TRP A 615 30.91 3.34 0.67
C TRP A 615 29.68 2.51 0.34
N GLY A 616 29.46 1.40 1.04
CA GLY A 616 28.24 0.60 0.89
C GLY A 616 26.95 1.28 1.41
N ILE A 617 27.04 2.32 2.26
CA ILE A 617 25.89 3.16 2.60
C ILE A 617 25.59 4.11 1.43
N LEU A 618 26.61 4.79 0.89
CA LEU A 618 26.48 5.74 -0.21
C LEU A 618 25.97 5.06 -1.50
N GLU A 619 26.55 3.92 -1.88
CA GLU A 619 26.16 3.12 -3.06
C GLU A 619 24.68 2.75 -3.04
N LYS A 620 24.16 2.51 -1.84
CA LYS A 620 22.78 2.13 -1.61
C LYS A 620 21.85 3.33 -1.49
N ALA A 621 22.36 4.47 -1.03
CA ALA A 621 21.57 5.68 -0.79
C ALA A 621 21.29 6.46 -2.08
N PHE A 622 22.22 6.43 -3.04
CA PHE A 622 22.17 7.24 -4.24
C PHE A 622 22.02 6.40 -5.53
N SER A 623 21.68 7.06 -6.64
CA SER A 623 21.73 6.44 -7.96
C SER A 623 23.17 6.08 -8.33
N LYS A 624 23.37 5.22 -9.33
CA LYS A 624 24.70 4.82 -9.77
C LYS A 624 25.56 6.01 -10.21
N ASP A 625 24.99 6.95 -10.94
CA ASP A 625 25.71 8.11 -11.48
C ASP A 625 26.13 9.07 -10.36
N VAL A 626 25.23 9.31 -9.41
CA VAL A 626 25.52 10.14 -8.22
C VAL A 626 26.57 9.44 -7.34
N TYR A 627 26.45 8.13 -7.13
CA TYR A 627 27.45 7.37 -6.39
C TYR A 627 28.83 7.38 -7.08
N ALA A 628 28.86 7.23 -8.41
CA ALA A 628 30.10 7.30 -9.17
C ALA A 628 30.77 8.67 -9.02
N SER A 629 29.99 9.75 -9.09
CA SER A 629 30.47 11.12 -8.86
C SER A 629 31.04 11.30 -7.45
N LEU A 630 30.36 10.77 -6.42
CA LEU A 630 30.85 10.80 -5.03
C LEU A 630 32.12 9.97 -4.84
N ALA A 631 32.21 8.81 -5.50
CA ALA A 631 33.38 7.94 -5.45
C ALA A 631 34.59 8.59 -6.14
N GLU A 632 34.37 9.22 -7.29
CA GLU A 632 35.39 10.00 -8.00
C GLU A 632 35.90 11.17 -7.17
N ALA A 633 35.00 11.92 -6.51
CA ALA A 633 35.37 13.01 -5.60
C ALA A 633 36.28 12.54 -4.44
N ALA A 634 36.20 11.27 -4.04
CA ALA A 634 37.07 10.67 -3.03
C ALA A 634 38.26 9.88 -3.59
N GLY A 635 38.51 9.94 -4.92
CA GLY A 635 39.59 9.19 -5.56
C GLY A 635 39.39 7.67 -5.60
N ARG A 636 38.17 7.18 -5.39
CA ARG A 636 37.82 5.75 -5.45
C ARG A 636 37.55 5.36 -6.91
N LYS A 637 38.39 4.47 -7.47
CA LYS A 637 38.15 3.90 -8.80
C LYS A 637 36.92 2.98 -8.76
N VAL A 638 35.85 3.35 -9.46
CA VAL A 638 34.68 2.50 -9.70
C VAL A 638 34.86 1.82 -11.05
N GLU A 639 34.77 0.48 -11.08
CA GLU A 639 34.80 -0.30 -12.33
C GLU A 639 33.64 0.16 -13.22
N THR A 640 33.94 0.60 -14.44
CA THR A 640 32.91 1.06 -15.39
C THR A 640 32.04 -0.12 -15.84
N ALA A 641 30.85 0.16 -16.39
CA ALA A 641 30.02 -0.91 -16.94
C ALA A 641 30.74 -1.71 -18.03
N VAL A 642 31.59 -1.07 -18.83
CA VAL A 642 32.41 -1.69 -19.89
C VAL A 642 33.46 -2.62 -19.33
N GLU A 643 34.24 -2.14 -18.35
CA GLU A 643 35.27 -2.95 -17.68
C GLU A 643 34.63 -4.18 -17.02
N LYS A 644 33.48 -3.98 -16.35
CA LYS A 644 32.71 -5.05 -15.72
C LYS A 644 32.14 -6.03 -16.75
N PHE A 645 31.56 -5.54 -17.83
CA PHE A 645 30.98 -6.35 -18.90
C PHE A 645 32.05 -7.21 -19.58
N ALA A 646 33.18 -6.60 -19.98
CA ALA A 646 34.31 -7.26 -20.63
C ALA A 646 35.03 -8.26 -19.71
N ARG A 647 34.91 -8.14 -18.39
CA ARG A 647 35.41 -9.12 -17.43
C ARG A 647 34.47 -10.32 -17.31
N LEU A 648 33.16 -10.07 -17.28
CA LEU A 648 32.14 -11.09 -17.07
C LEU A 648 31.85 -11.94 -18.33
N SER A 649 32.19 -11.46 -19.53
CA SER A 649 31.93 -12.13 -20.82
C SER A 649 33.05 -13.05 -21.35
N ARG A 650 34.07 -13.37 -20.55
CA ARG A 650 35.30 -14.06 -21.01
C ARG A 650 35.22 -15.60 -21.05
N ASP A 651 34.15 -16.18 -21.58
CA ASP A 651 34.05 -17.63 -21.71
C ASP A 651 34.15 -18.07 -23.18
N ASP A 652 35.12 -18.95 -23.48
CA ASP A 652 35.57 -19.23 -24.85
C ASP A 652 34.64 -20.18 -25.64
N GLY A 653 33.71 -20.85 -24.96
CA GLY A 653 32.85 -21.90 -25.53
C GLY A 653 31.35 -21.57 -25.66
N GLY A 654 30.96 -20.31 -25.45
CA GLY A 654 29.55 -19.92 -25.41
C GLY A 654 29.02 -19.23 -26.67
N THR A 655 27.74 -18.82 -26.63
CA THR A 655 27.01 -18.19 -27.75
C THR A 655 27.52 -16.78 -28.03
N THR A 656 27.78 -16.44 -29.29
CA THR A 656 28.13 -15.06 -29.67
C THR A 656 26.87 -14.21 -29.77
N LEU A 657 26.79 -13.15 -28.96
CA LEU A 657 25.73 -12.15 -29.00
C LEU A 657 26.17 -10.97 -29.87
N PHE A 658 25.29 -10.58 -30.79
CA PHE A 658 25.42 -9.37 -31.60
C PHE A 658 24.46 -8.31 -31.07
N PHE A 659 24.94 -7.09 -30.88
CA PHE A 659 24.17 -5.99 -30.28
C PHE A 659 24.53 -4.65 -30.95
N PRO A 660 23.66 -3.63 -30.93
CA PRO A 660 24.04 -2.31 -31.38
C PRO A 660 25.08 -1.69 -30.43
N ALA A 661 26.19 -1.22 -30.95
CA ALA A 661 27.19 -0.55 -30.12
C ALA A 661 26.77 0.90 -29.86
N ARG A 662 26.13 1.17 -28.70
CA ARG A 662 25.73 2.52 -28.27
C ARG A 662 26.05 2.77 -26.80
N GLY A 663 26.19 4.05 -26.44
CA GLY A 663 26.38 4.47 -25.05
C GLY A 663 27.68 3.91 -24.46
N GLU A 664 27.62 3.42 -23.22
CA GLU A 664 28.81 2.91 -22.54
C GLU A 664 29.46 1.74 -23.30
N LEU A 665 28.71 0.95 -24.08
CA LEU A 665 29.25 -0.23 -24.80
C LEU A 665 29.84 0.07 -26.19
N GLU A 666 29.86 1.32 -26.64
CA GLU A 666 30.46 1.73 -27.93
C GLU A 666 31.91 1.21 -28.16
N PRO A 667 32.79 1.12 -27.15
CA PRO A 667 34.15 0.59 -27.34
C PRO A 667 34.23 -0.88 -27.81
N LEU A 668 33.14 -1.63 -27.76
CA LEU A 668 33.08 -3.04 -28.17
C LEU A 668 32.56 -3.24 -29.61
N ARG A 669 32.51 -2.18 -30.42
CA ARG A 669 32.06 -2.22 -31.83
C ARG A 669 32.95 -3.09 -32.72
N ALA A 670 32.34 -3.79 -33.67
CA ALA A 670 33.00 -4.43 -34.81
C ALA A 670 32.91 -3.54 -36.05
N GLU A 671 33.93 -3.56 -36.90
CA GLU A 671 33.88 -2.91 -38.21
C GLU A 671 33.00 -3.77 -39.13
N THR A 672 31.80 -3.27 -39.46
CA THR A 672 30.87 -3.96 -40.37
C THR A 672 30.32 -2.98 -41.40
N LEU A 673 29.95 -3.49 -42.58
CA LEU A 673 29.26 -2.73 -43.62
C LEU A 673 27.73 -2.90 -43.56
N SER A 674 27.19 -3.30 -42.41
CA SER A 674 25.75 -3.46 -42.20
C SER A 674 25.02 -2.11 -42.37
N TYR A 675 23.83 -2.11 -42.96
CA TYR A 675 23.06 -0.88 -43.19
C TYR A 675 21.55 -1.11 -43.20
N ALA A 676 20.79 -0.06 -42.89
CA ALA A 676 19.32 -0.02 -42.99
C ALA A 676 18.87 1.02 -44.02
N GLY A 677 17.76 0.73 -44.72
CA GLY A 677 17.27 1.54 -45.84
C GLY A 677 18.16 1.45 -47.09
N GLY A 678 17.88 2.29 -48.09
CA GLY A 678 18.57 2.26 -49.38
C GLY A 678 18.26 1.01 -50.22
N PRO A 679 18.87 0.88 -51.41
CA PRO A 679 18.71 -0.30 -52.26
C PRO A 679 19.41 -1.53 -51.66
N PRO A 680 18.96 -2.75 -51.98
CA PRO A 680 19.67 -3.97 -51.60
C PRO A 680 21.02 -4.07 -52.33
N PRO A 681 21.90 -5.00 -51.92
CA PRO A 681 23.20 -5.21 -52.57
C PRO A 681 23.04 -5.53 -54.07
N PRO A 682 24.02 -5.15 -54.91
CA PRO A 682 23.98 -5.45 -56.35
C PRO A 682 23.77 -6.95 -56.62
N GLY A 683 22.79 -7.27 -57.46
CA GLY A 683 22.43 -8.66 -57.79
C GLY A 683 21.35 -9.30 -56.90
N VAL A 684 20.87 -8.57 -55.88
CA VAL A 684 19.71 -8.99 -55.07
C VAL A 684 18.47 -8.25 -55.56
N THR A 685 17.52 -8.99 -56.13
CA THR A 685 16.23 -8.46 -56.58
C THR A 685 15.13 -8.83 -55.60
N ALA A 686 14.17 -7.91 -55.40
CA ALA A 686 13.00 -8.18 -54.56
C ALA A 686 12.21 -9.39 -55.09
N PRO A 687 11.66 -10.25 -54.22
CA PRO A 687 10.77 -11.35 -54.61
C PRO A 687 9.46 -10.82 -55.23
N SER A 688 8.85 -11.56 -56.17
CA SER A 688 7.57 -11.21 -56.79
C SER A 688 6.38 -11.49 -55.85
N GLY A 689 5.53 -10.49 -55.58
CA GLY A 689 4.39 -10.54 -54.63
C GLY A 689 2.99 -10.32 -55.25
N ARG A 690 1.95 -10.19 -54.40
CA ARG A 690 0.52 -10.04 -54.80
C ARG A 690 0.07 -8.60 -55.11
N GLU A 691 0.81 -7.61 -54.64
CA GLU A 691 0.77 -6.20 -55.07
C GLU A 691 2.21 -5.72 -55.32
N GLU A 692 2.39 -4.62 -56.06
CA GLU A 692 3.72 -4.09 -56.40
C GLU A 692 4.54 -3.72 -55.14
N ASP A 693 5.67 -4.44 -55.02
CA ASP A 693 6.94 -4.16 -54.33
C ASP A 693 7.09 -4.44 -52.82
N LYS A 694 7.56 -5.67 -52.51
CA LYS A 694 8.34 -5.94 -51.29
C LYS A 694 9.57 -5.02 -51.26
N ARG A 695 9.78 -4.32 -50.15
CA ARG A 695 10.85 -3.31 -50.01
C ARG A 695 12.00 -3.84 -49.17
N HIS A 696 13.22 -3.47 -49.57
CA HIS A 696 14.42 -3.71 -48.79
C HIS A 696 14.39 -2.89 -47.48
N VAL A 697 14.60 -3.56 -46.35
CA VAL A 697 14.59 -2.95 -45.01
C VAL A 697 16.03 -2.75 -44.50
N LEU A 698 16.86 -3.79 -44.57
CA LEU A 698 18.25 -3.75 -44.11
C LEU A 698 19.09 -4.86 -44.73
N THR A 699 20.40 -4.68 -44.69
CA THR A 699 21.40 -5.72 -44.98
C THR A 699 22.40 -5.84 -43.84
N LEU A 700 22.66 -7.08 -43.43
CA LEU A 700 23.67 -7.44 -42.43
C LEU A 700 24.94 -7.91 -43.12
N ASP A 701 26.08 -7.35 -42.72
CA ASP A 701 27.41 -7.81 -43.11
C ASP A 701 27.91 -8.84 -42.10
N LEU A 702 28.03 -10.09 -42.56
CA LEU A 702 28.49 -11.22 -41.77
C LEU A 702 30.00 -11.47 -41.95
N SER A 703 30.67 -10.78 -42.87
CA SER A 703 32.10 -11.01 -43.17
C SER A 703 33.04 -10.92 -41.97
N PRO A 704 32.79 -10.11 -40.92
CA PRO A 704 33.61 -10.10 -39.70
C PRO A 704 33.42 -11.34 -38.82
N PHE A 705 32.47 -12.23 -39.15
CA PHE A 705 32.01 -13.34 -38.32
C PHE A 705 32.09 -14.69 -39.07
N PRO A 706 33.28 -15.31 -39.14
CA PRO A 706 33.51 -16.52 -39.94
C PRO A 706 32.57 -17.69 -39.63
N ASP A 707 32.18 -17.85 -38.36
CA ASP A 707 31.25 -18.91 -37.93
C ASP A 707 29.86 -18.74 -38.55
N LEU A 708 29.38 -17.49 -38.68
CA LEU A 708 28.10 -17.20 -39.33
C LEU A 708 28.18 -17.36 -40.84
N VAL A 709 29.28 -16.90 -41.46
CA VAL A 709 29.50 -17.08 -42.91
C VAL A 709 29.51 -18.57 -43.27
N SER A 710 30.23 -19.38 -42.50
CA SER A 710 30.27 -20.84 -42.68
C SER A 710 28.90 -21.49 -42.53
N ARG A 711 28.06 -20.96 -41.63
CA ARG A 711 26.74 -21.53 -41.33
C ARG A 711 25.67 -21.16 -42.36
N PHE A 712 25.64 -19.90 -42.78
CA PHE A 712 24.64 -19.41 -43.74
C PHE A 712 25.06 -19.58 -45.20
N GLY A 713 26.36 -19.81 -45.44
CA GLY A 713 26.93 -19.94 -46.78
C GLY A 713 26.90 -18.62 -47.56
N ALA A 714 26.88 -17.48 -46.87
CA ALA A 714 26.79 -16.14 -47.44
C ALA A 714 27.52 -15.14 -46.55
N GLU A 715 28.16 -14.15 -47.17
CA GLU A 715 28.84 -13.07 -46.46
C GLU A 715 27.86 -11.96 -46.04
N THR A 716 26.68 -11.89 -46.66
CA THR A 716 25.67 -10.88 -46.35
C THR A 716 24.25 -11.44 -46.44
N MET A 717 23.33 -10.80 -45.73
CA MET A 717 21.90 -11.15 -45.75
C MET A 717 21.03 -9.89 -45.79
N SER A 718 20.07 -9.85 -46.71
CA SER A 718 19.18 -8.70 -46.95
C SER A 718 17.72 -9.05 -46.64
N LEU A 719 17.07 -8.22 -45.83
CA LEU A 719 15.68 -8.39 -45.42
C LEU A 719 14.73 -7.59 -46.31
N PHE A 720 13.68 -8.24 -46.80
CA PHE A 720 12.60 -7.64 -47.57
C PHE A 720 11.26 -7.82 -46.86
N VAL A 721 10.45 -6.77 -46.83
CA VAL A 721 9.13 -6.79 -46.18
C VAL A 721 8.10 -6.08 -47.07
N GLU A 722 6.88 -6.60 -47.09
CA GLU A 722 5.74 -5.97 -47.77
C GLU A 722 5.16 -4.86 -46.89
N ALA A 723 4.95 -3.68 -47.47
CA ALA A 723 4.49 -2.48 -46.76
C ALA A 723 5.14 -2.27 -45.37
N PRO A 724 6.48 -2.08 -45.27
CA PRO A 724 7.23 -2.05 -44.01
C PRO A 724 6.79 -0.95 -43.02
N ASN A 725 5.89 -0.04 -43.42
CA ASN A 725 5.36 1.02 -42.57
C ASN A 725 4.00 0.69 -41.94
N SER A 726 3.37 -0.44 -42.29
CA SER A 726 2.02 -0.81 -41.78
C SER A 726 2.05 -1.83 -40.64
N GLY A 727 3.10 -2.66 -40.56
CA GLY A 727 3.20 -3.79 -39.65
C GLY A 727 2.30 -4.99 -40.01
N ALA A 728 1.52 -4.91 -41.10
CA ALA A 728 0.48 -5.88 -41.43
C ALA A 728 0.95 -7.14 -42.18
N PHE A 729 2.15 -7.12 -42.78
CA PHE A 729 2.70 -8.22 -43.62
C PHE A 729 4.08 -8.65 -43.17
N ASN A 730 4.30 -8.46 -41.89
CA ASN A 730 5.53 -8.72 -41.20
C ASN A 730 5.85 -10.23 -41.28
N ASP A 731 4.86 -11.11 -41.12
CA ASP A 731 4.97 -12.58 -41.29
C ASP A 731 5.36 -13.06 -42.68
N GLU A 732 5.29 -12.19 -43.69
CA GLU A 732 5.70 -12.47 -45.07
C GLU A 732 7.09 -11.91 -45.42
N ALA A 733 7.86 -11.50 -44.41
CA ALA A 733 9.22 -11.02 -44.58
C ALA A 733 10.15 -12.11 -45.16
N GLU A 734 11.02 -11.72 -46.08
CA GLU A 734 11.95 -12.64 -46.75
C GLU A 734 13.39 -12.20 -46.53
N LEU A 735 14.24 -13.14 -46.11
CA LEU A 735 15.67 -12.93 -45.94
C LEU A 735 16.42 -13.57 -47.11
N LEU A 736 17.00 -12.72 -47.96
CA LEU A 736 17.77 -13.14 -49.13
C LEU A 736 19.25 -13.14 -48.80
N ARG A 737 19.94 -14.19 -49.25
CA ARG A 737 21.38 -14.36 -49.08
C ARG A 737 22.11 -13.71 -50.25
N SER A 738 23.21 -13.03 -49.98
CA SER A 738 23.97 -12.32 -51.01
C SER A 738 25.48 -12.40 -50.82
N GLY A 739 26.20 -11.95 -51.85
CA GLY A 739 27.66 -11.89 -51.86
C GLY A 739 28.22 -10.78 -50.98
N LYS A 740 29.53 -10.59 -51.07
CA LYS A 740 30.26 -9.58 -50.30
C LYS A 740 29.72 -8.15 -50.53
N LEU A 741 29.73 -7.33 -49.48
CA LEU A 741 29.58 -5.88 -49.57
C LEU A 741 30.95 -5.21 -49.67
N ASP A 742 31.09 -4.28 -50.62
CA ASP A 742 32.29 -3.44 -50.75
C ASP A 742 32.12 -2.07 -50.06
N SER A 743 30.88 -1.58 -49.95
CA SER A 743 30.52 -0.33 -49.28
C SER A 743 29.03 -0.27 -48.94
N VAL A 744 28.65 0.59 -48.00
CA VAL A 744 27.23 0.94 -47.77
C VAL A 744 26.69 1.70 -49.01
N PRO A 745 25.57 1.27 -49.60
CA PRO A 745 25.03 1.92 -50.79
C PRO A 745 24.41 3.30 -50.49
N GLU A 746 24.28 4.12 -51.53
CA GLU A 746 23.66 5.45 -51.44
C GLU A 746 22.21 5.36 -50.93
N GLY A 747 21.89 6.16 -49.91
CA GLY A 747 20.59 6.12 -49.20
C GLY A 747 20.50 5.07 -48.08
N GLY A 748 21.52 4.22 -47.90
CA GLY A 748 21.65 3.31 -46.76
C GLY A 748 22.25 4.01 -45.54
N ARG A 749 21.69 3.78 -44.36
CA ARG A 749 22.21 4.23 -43.06
C ARG A 749 23.05 3.12 -42.43
N ALA A 750 24.34 3.37 -42.20
CA ALA A 750 25.22 2.41 -41.55
C ALA A 750 24.69 1.98 -40.16
N LEU A 751 24.85 0.70 -39.84
CA LEU A 751 24.48 0.08 -38.57
C LEU A 751 25.74 -0.28 -37.80
N GLU A 752 25.84 0.22 -36.57
CA GLU A 752 26.92 -0.09 -35.65
C GLU A 752 26.61 -1.39 -34.92
N VAL A 753 27.44 -2.42 -35.09
CA VAL A 753 27.24 -3.75 -34.51
C VAL A 753 28.46 -4.12 -33.66
N GLY A 754 28.24 -4.52 -32.41
CA GLY A 754 29.23 -5.16 -31.54
C GLY A 754 28.99 -6.67 -31.44
N ALA A 755 30.03 -7.44 -31.09
CA ALA A 755 29.96 -8.89 -30.93
C ALA A 755 30.71 -9.35 -29.68
N VAL A 756 30.07 -10.16 -28.84
CA VAL A 756 30.67 -10.68 -27.59
C VAL A 756 30.22 -12.11 -27.32
N LYS A 757 31.13 -12.97 -26.85
CA LYS A 757 30.79 -14.33 -26.39
C LYS A 757 30.12 -14.28 -25.02
N LEU A 758 29.00 -14.98 -24.87
CA LEU A 758 28.27 -15.11 -23.62
C LEU A 758 28.48 -16.49 -23.00
N PRO A 759 28.70 -16.59 -21.68
CA PRO A 759 28.80 -17.88 -21.01
C PRO A 759 27.54 -18.74 -21.23
N GLU A 760 27.73 -20.02 -21.56
CA GLU A 760 26.64 -20.98 -21.83
C GLU A 760 25.68 -21.10 -20.64
N ALA A 761 26.20 -20.92 -19.42
CA ALA A 761 25.45 -20.94 -18.17
C ALA A 761 24.35 -19.86 -18.05
N LEU A 762 24.34 -18.83 -18.91
CA LEU A 762 23.25 -17.86 -18.98
C LEU A 762 21.94 -18.46 -19.51
N ARG A 763 21.98 -19.58 -20.27
CA ARG A 763 20.78 -20.28 -20.78
C ARG A 763 19.95 -20.97 -19.68
N GLN A 764 20.56 -21.28 -18.54
CA GLN A 764 19.91 -21.95 -17.40
C GLN A 764 19.71 -20.98 -16.24
N SER A 765 18.72 -20.08 -16.36
CA SER A 765 18.24 -19.17 -15.29
C SER A 765 19.29 -18.79 -14.20
N GLY A 766 20.43 -18.23 -14.62
CA GLY A 766 21.42 -17.55 -13.77
C GLY A 766 21.80 -18.24 -12.45
N GLN A 767 22.71 -19.21 -12.49
CA GLN A 767 23.13 -19.97 -11.29
C GLN A 767 23.99 -19.18 -10.28
N THR A 768 24.61 -18.06 -10.66
CA THR A 768 25.54 -17.29 -9.81
C THR A 768 25.19 -15.80 -9.73
N ALA A 769 25.77 -15.09 -8.76
CA ALA A 769 25.62 -13.63 -8.63
C ALA A 769 26.21 -12.90 -9.85
N GLU A 770 27.33 -13.37 -10.38
CA GLU A 770 27.98 -12.84 -11.58
C GLU A 770 27.13 -13.03 -12.83
N HIS A 771 26.45 -14.18 -12.99
CA HIS A 771 25.50 -14.38 -14.09
C HIS A 771 24.29 -13.44 -13.99
N ARG A 772 23.77 -13.20 -12.79
CA ARG A 772 22.68 -12.23 -12.57
C ARG A 772 23.12 -10.79 -12.85
N GLU A 773 24.37 -10.46 -12.54
CA GLU A 773 24.96 -9.15 -12.80
C GLU A 773 25.25 -8.92 -14.29
N LEU A 774 25.86 -9.90 -14.98
CA LEU A 774 26.04 -9.87 -16.44
C LEU A 774 24.70 -9.76 -17.16
N ARG A 775 23.70 -10.53 -16.72
CA ARG A 775 22.32 -10.43 -17.19
C ARG A 775 21.75 -9.03 -16.97
N SER A 776 22.00 -8.42 -15.81
CA SER A 776 21.57 -7.04 -15.55
C SER A 776 22.28 -6.02 -16.44
N LEU A 777 23.54 -6.21 -16.81
CA LEU A 777 24.26 -5.31 -17.71
C LEU A 777 23.75 -5.45 -19.16
N LEU A 778 23.43 -6.66 -19.59
CA LEU A 778 22.85 -6.93 -20.91
C LEU A 778 21.45 -6.31 -21.09
N TYR A 779 20.60 -6.36 -20.06
CA TYR A 779 19.19 -5.95 -20.15
C TYR A 779 18.88 -4.57 -19.53
N ARG A 780 19.89 -3.80 -19.07
CA ARG A 780 19.71 -2.44 -18.51
C ARG A 780 20.51 -1.33 -19.21
N GLN A 781 21.25 -1.62 -20.27
CA GLN A 781 21.78 -0.55 -21.13
C GLN A 781 20.58 0.08 -21.86
N ASP A 782 20.57 1.41 -22.02
CA ASP A 782 19.43 2.14 -22.58
C ASP A 782 18.95 1.51 -23.88
N GLY A 783 17.78 0.87 -23.76
CA GLY A 783 17.28 -0.18 -24.63
C GLY A 783 16.34 -1.12 -23.86
N HIS A 784 15.57 -0.56 -22.92
CA HIS A 784 14.49 -1.29 -22.26
C HIS A 784 13.31 -1.38 -23.22
N ALA A 785 12.86 -2.61 -23.51
CA ALA A 785 11.46 -3.02 -23.75
C ALA A 785 10.57 -2.19 -24.72
N PHE A 786 11.08 -1.17 -25.40
CA PHE A 786 10.43 -0.28 -26.35
C PHE A 786 11.48 0.38 -27.29
N GLY A 787 12.49 -0.40 -27.73
CA GLY A 787 13.51 -0.06 -28.75
C GLY A 787 14.77 0.69 -28.26
N PRO A 788 15.84 0.88 -29.08
CA PRO A 788 16.30 0.16 -30.28
C PRO A 788 17.49 -0.78 -29.97
N ALA A 789 17.36 -2.10 -30.21
CA ALA A 789 18.53 -2.97 -30.38
C ALA A 789 18.27 -4.26 -31.17
N TYR A 790 19.21 -4.54 -32.07
CA TYR A 790 19.38 -5.76 -32.86
C TYR A 790 19.85 -6.91 -31.99
N TRP A 791 19.27 -8.09 -32.17
CA TRP A 791 19.73 -9.32 -31.53
C TRP A 791 20.09 -10.31 -32.63
N ILE A 792 21.10 -11.15 -32.41
CA ILE A 792 21.22 -12.47 -33.04
C ILE A 792 21.37 -13.42 -31.87
N GLN A 793 20.27 -14.07 -31.48
CA GLN A 793 20.27 -15.10 -30.44
C GLN A 793 20.25 -16.47 -31.13
N GLU A 794 21.28 -17.29 -30.88
CA GLU A 794 21.21 -18.71 -31.23
C GLU A 794 20.23 -19.40 -30.27
N ASN A 795 19.09 -19.87 -30.79
CA ASN A 795 18.22 -20.80 -30.09
C ASN A 795 17.69 -21.85 -31.08
N LEU A 796 17.84 -23.13 -30.68
CA LEU A 796 17.34 -24.37 -31.31
C LEU A 796 17.66 -24.55 -32.81
N GLY A 797 18.87 -25.04 -33.11
CA GLY A 797 19.25 -25.47 -34.46
C GLY A 797 19.81 -24.33 -35.33
N ASP A 798 19.62 -24.43 -36.65
CA ASP A 798 20.21 -23.56 -37.69
C ASP A 798 19.50 -22.21 -37.91
N SER A 799 18.97 -21.60 -36.86
CA SER A 799 18.22 -20.34 -36.92
C SER A 799 18.90 -19.19 -36.18
N VAL A 800 18.79 -17.98 -36.76
CA VAL A 800 19.25 -16.72 -36.18
C VAL A 800 18.05 -15.91 -35.68
N THR A 801 18.12 -15.39 -34.47
CA THR A 801 17.02 -14.56 -33.93
C THR A 801 17.30 -13.08 -34.19
N LEU A 802 16.72 -12.46 -35.23
CA LEU A 802 16.89 -11.02 -35.54
C LEU A 802 15.75 -10.16 -35.00
N GLN A 803 15.85 -9.68 -33.77
CA GLN A 803 14.85 -8.75 -33.23
C GLN A 803 15.12 -7.32 -33.71
N LEU A 804 14.12 -6.73 -34.38
CA LEU A 804 14.11 -5.37 -34.92
C LEU A 804 13.29 -4.44 -34.03
N ASN A 805 13.38 -3.13 -34.25
CA ASN A 805 12.55 -2.12 -33.58
C ASN A 805 11.88 -1.17 -34.59
N ASP A 806 10.93 -0.36 -34.12
CA ASP A 806 10.15 0.58 -34.95
C ASP A 806 10.95 1.65 -35.69
N ALA A 807 12.25 1.80 -35.40
CA ALA A 807 13.10 2.80 -36.07
C ALA A 807 13.39 2.48 -37.54
N TYR A 808 13.20 1.23 -37.98
CA TYR A 808 13.55 0.78 -39.34
C TYR A 808 12.38 0.18 -40.12
N MET A 809 11.36 -0.34 -39.42
CA MET A 809 10.09 -0.80 -39.98
C MET A 809 9.04 -0.76 -38.87
N ASN A 810 7.78 -0.52 -39.20
CA ASN A 810 6.67 -0.58 -38.25
C ASN A 810 6.42 -2.05 -37.86
N LEU A 811 6.60 -2.38 -36.58
CA LEU A 811 6.39 -3.74 -36.08
C LEU A 811 4.95 -3.99 -35.61
N GLY A 812 4.09 -2.96 -35.59
CA GLY A 812 2.74 -3.05 -35.04
C GLY A 812 2.75 -3.42 -33.55
N ASP A 813 1.85 -4.29 -33.11
CA ASP A 813 1.81 -4.84 -31.74
C ASP A 813 2.89 -5.92 -31.48
N ALA A 814 3.80 -6.15 -32.45
CA ALA A 814 4.85 -7.16 -32.32
C ALA A 814 6.13 -6.58 -31.71
N GLY A 815 6.60 -7.19 -30.62
CA GLY A 815 7.82 -6.76 -29.92
C GLY A 815 9.11 -7.34 -30.50
N SER A 816 9.06 -8.39 -31.32
CA SER A 816 10.25 -9.07 -31.88
C SER A 816 9.96 -9.86 -33.16
N LEU A 817 10.86 -9.75 -34.16
CA LEU A 817 10.95 -10.61 -35.34
C LEU A 817 12.03 -11.69 -35.13
N TYR A 818 11.81 -12.89 -35.68
CA TYR A 818 12.74 -14.03 -35.64
C TYR A 818 12.98 -14.52 -37.07
N ILE A 819 14.23 -14.85 -37.43
CA ILE A 819 14.58 -15.18 -38.84
C ILE A 819 15.46 -16.45 -38.94
N GLY A 820 14.83 -17.59 -39.18
CA GLY A 820 15.54 -18.87 -39.31
C GLY A 820 15.48 -19.49 -40.71
N ASN A 821 16.06 -20.68 -40.85
CA ASN A 821 15.86 -21.55 -42.04
C ASN A 821 14.38 -21.94 -42.28
N PHE A 822 13.49 -21.66 -41.32
CA PHE A 822 12.05 -21.89 -41.39
C PHE A 822 11.24 -20.66 -41.85
N GLY A 823 11.91 -19.58 -42.27
CA GLY A 823 11.26 -18.29 -42.58
C GLY A 823 11.20 -17.35 -41.38
N THR A 824 10.29 -16.39 -41.42
CA THR A 824 10.12 -15.38 -40.38
C THR A 824 9.00 -15.72 -39.40
N THR A 825 9.22 -15.53 -38.10
CA THR A 825 8.18 -15.71 -37.07
C THR A 825 8.18 -14.55 -36.07
N TRP A 826 7.04 -14.31 -35.41
CA TRP A 826 6.77 -13.09 -34.63
C TRP A 826 6.40 -13.43 -33.18
N GLN A 827 6.93 -12.66 -32.23
CA GLN A 827 6.45 -12.65 -30.86
C GLN A 827 5.80 -11.30 -30.56
N CYS A 828 4.54 -11.34 -30.11
CA CYS A 828 3.84 -10.14 -29.62
C CYS A 828 4.40 -9.73 -28.27
N HIS A 829 4.31 -8.44 -27.97
CA HIS A 829 4.78 -7.88 -26.71
C HIS A 829 4.04 -8.42 -25.49
#